data_AF-A0A5N8ZFV8-F1
#
_entry.id   AF-A0A5N8ZFV8-F1
#
_cell.length_a   1.000
_cell.length_b   1.000
_cell.length_c   1.000
_cell.angle_alpha   90.00
_cell.angle_beta   90.00
_cell.angle_gamma   90.00
#
_symmetry.space_group_name_H-M   'P 1'
#
loop_
_entity.id
_entity.type
_entity.pdbx_description
1 polymer ?
#
loop_
_entity_poly.entity_id
_entity_poly.type
_entity_poly.pdbx_seq_one_letter_code
_entity_poly.pdbx_strand_id
1 'polypeptide(L)'
;MLEAAGEALSQMASWQVMLALMIGVAVGVLNGAMPGGAVPSLVVLLGFAYGQDPYIALPLAVGMVATVSTGDTLPAVLLGMPGSTSGQATILDGNPLARQGKAGVALSAAYFASMIGGIVGGIFLFITIPAARTVVNSFSAAEFFVLGLVAVGVVGIVSSGALIRGLMAGCLGLLIALVGFDDSTGVQRLTFGFDYLWDGFHIVPVVIGLFALPEFFDMLIGNVAVSRQSAGEISTASQRWEGMKAVLKNWPLVFRSAGLGVFVGVLPGIGGSLAQWLAYASARQTVKGGTETFGTGDIRGVIAPESSNNAVDGGQLVPTLFFGVPGSVGMAIFLGLLVILDVQPGPSMLNENLDLTLTIAFSLVVANILGTGLALGFTPTLTRIAFVPPNILVPIILGIMTIAAFQASFRIQDLVVMLGFGGLGYFMKTFGWPRPPIVISVILGGIVEKYYGIASKTFGMISVDSSKPLGIDFGLFSRIPVLLIILIALGTAGYTLWMQRNVGKTQEAQAVQTSSDRKNSETNMVAPKPSMKERFAITPSGVFIGLMAIAFAFSLYSSYSWTEEAAKLPKIITSTGLVLVAIYIARHLLFPSTSKRKILDIGRTVTNDSALVLWIRTFKALGTTVGLIFAIYLIGFQIAVPTYVFLFLKLFGKVRWWVALLWSIFFLVLIYGFFDLVIHIAWIDPALENVFPIPDVLKGRETITEFFQY
;
A
#
# COMPACT_ATOMS: atom_id res chain seq x y z
N MET A 1 12.50 -3.10 -29.36
CA MET A 1 11.27 -2.31 -29.15
C MET A 1 10.11 -2.92 -29.90
N LEU A 2 10.07 -2.91 -31.25
CA LEU A 2 8.97 -3.51 -32.00
C LEU A 2 8.85 -5.03 -31.79
N GLU A 3 9.99 -5.73 -31.76
CA GLU A 3 10.07 -7.16 -31.46
C GLU A 3 9.52 -7.48 -30.06
N ALA A 4 10.09 -6.86 -29.02
CA ALA A 4 9.58 -6.96 -27.64
C ALA A 4 8.08 -6.57 -27.49
N ALA A 5 7.59 -5.63 -28.31
CA ALA A 5 6.16 -5.29 -28.32
C ALA A 5 5.31 -6.39 -28.97
N GLY A 6 5.83 -7.05 -30.02
CA GLY A 6 5.21 -8.22 -30.63
C GLY A 6 5.15 -9.40 -29.66
N GLU A 7 6.22 -9.64 -28.90
CA GLU A 7 6.27 -10.65 -27.83
C GLU A 7 5.30 -10.33 -26.70
N ALA A 8 5.26 -9.09 -26.21
CA ALA A 8 4.28 -8.68 -25.20
C ALA A 8 2.83 -8.89 -25.66
N LEU A 9 2.53 -8.58 -26.93
CA LEU A 9 1.20 -8.83 -27.49
C LEU A 9 0.88 -10.32 -27.62
N SER A 10 1.87 -11.15 -27.99
CA SER A 10 1.67 -12.61 -28.06
C SER A 10 1.44 -13.22 -26.68
N GLN A 11 2.17 -12.75 -25.66
CA GLN A 11 1.95 -13.15 -24.27
C GLN A 11 0.55 -12.75 -23.78
N MET A 12 0.11 -11.53 -24.06
CA MET A 12 -1.24 -11.09 -23.72
C MET A 12 -2.35 -11.81 -24.46
N ALA A 13 -2.08 -12.33 -25.66
CA ALA A 13 -3.02 -13.16 -26.41
C ALA A 13 -3.18 -14.56 -25.80
N SER A 14 -2.27 -14.99 -24.92
CA SER A 14 -2.41 -16.25 -24.21
C SER A 14 -3.61 -16.22 -23.26
N TRP A 15 -4.34 -17.33 -23.19
CA TRP A 15 -5.55 -17.39 -22.37
C TRP A 15 -5.24 -17.32 -20.88
N GLN A 16 -4.08 -17.84 -20.44
CA GLN A 16 -3.64 -17.81 -19.04
C GLN A 16 -3.41 -16.37 -18.58
N VAL A 17 -2.69 -15.58 -19.37
CA VAL A 17 -2.39 -14.18 -19.06
C VAL A 17 -3.67 -13.35 -19.05
N MET A 18 -4.53 -13.53 -20.07
CA MET A 18 -5.81 -12.84 -20.13
C MET A 18 -6.73 -13.23 -18.97
N LEU A 19 -6.77 -14.51 -18.58
CA LEU A 19 -7.55 -14.96 -17.44
C LEU A 19 -7.03 -14.38 -16.13
N ALA A 20 -5.72 -14.39 -15.93
CA ALA A 20 -5.07 -13.80 -14.75
C ALA A 20 -5.37 -12.29 -14.65
N LEU A 21 -5.27 -11.57 -15.78
CA LEU A 21 -5.65 -10.16 -15.88
C LEU A 21 -7.13 -9.94 -15.53
N MET A 22 -8.05 -10.76 -16.07
CA MET A 22 -9.49 -10.68 -15.77
C MET A 22 -9.79 -10.95 -14.29
N ILE A 23 -9.12 -11.93 -13.68
CA ILE A 23 -9.23 -12.21 -12.24
C ILE A 23 -8.73 -11.00 -11.45
N GLY A 24 -7.57 -10.46 -11.80
CA GLY A 24 -7.02 -9.24 -11.21
C GLY A 24 -7.98 -8.07 -11.29
N VAL A 25 -8.57 -7.83 -12.46
CA VAL A 25 -9.59 -6.80 -12.69
C VAL A 25 -10.84 -7.02 -11.82
N ALA A 26 -11.37 -8.24 -11.76
CA ALA A 26 -12.53 -8.55 -10.95
C ALA A 26 -12.24 -8.33 -9.46
N VAL A 27 -11.12 -8.83 -8.97
CA VAL A 27 -10.64 -8.66 -7.59
C VAL A 27 -10.42 -7.18 -7.29
N GLY A 28 -9.82 -6.42 -8.20
CA GLY A 28 -9.59 -4.98 -8.04
C GLY A 28 -10.89 -4.19 -7.89
N VAL A 29 -11.83 -4.35 -8.82
CA VAL A 29 -13.15 -3.68 -8.75
C VAL A 29 -13.91 -4.07 -7.48
N LEU A 30 -13.91 -5.36 -7.11
CA LEU A 30 -14.59 -5.85 -5.91
C LEU A 30 -13.99 -5.24 -4.63
N ASN A 31 -12.67 -5.20 -4.53
CA ASN A 31 -11.98 -4.67 -3.35
C ASN A 31 -12.07 -3.15 -3.25
N GLY A 32 -12.08 -2.44 -4.38
CA GLY A 32 -12.37 -1.01 -4.42
C GLY A 32 -13.78 -0.70 -3.92
N ALA A 33 -14.76 -1.53 -4.28
CA ALA A 33 -16.13 -1.37 -3.82
C ALA A 33 -16.29 -1.58 -2.29
N MET A 34 -15.36 -2.30 -1.65
CA MET A 34 -15.36 -2.52 -0.21
C MET A 34 -14.68 -1.36 0.53
N PRO A 35 -15.33 -0.71 1.51
CA PRO A 35 -14.70 0.33 2.30
C PRO A 35 -13.41 -0.18 2.97
N GLY A 36 -12.26 0.39 2.59
CA GLY A 36 -10.93 0.04 3.12
C GLY A 36 -10.30 -1.25 2.57
N GLY A 37 -10.88 -1.88 1.54
CA GLY A 37 -10.40 -3.14 0.96
C GLY A 37 -9.19 -3.02 0.02
N ALA A 38 -8.86 -1.80 -0.44
CA ALA A 38 -7.86 -1.55 -1.46
C ALA A 38 -6.43 -1.99 -1.09
N VAL A 39 -5.92 -1.58 0.07
CA VAL A 39 -4.54 -1.90 0.48
C VAL A 39 -4.39 -3.37 0.89
N PRO A 40 -5.25 -3.93 1.76
CA PRO A 40 -5.06 -5.30 2.22
C PRO A 40 -5.11 -6.34 1.11
N SER A 41 -5.87 -6.07 0.05
CA SER A 41 -6.03 -7.01 -1.04
C SER A 41 -4.77 -7.15 -1.90
N LEU A 42 -4.05 -6.06 -2.20
CA LEU A 42 -2.79 -6.13 -2.96
C LEU A 42 -1.74 -6.92 -2.16
N VAL A 43 -1.81 -6.84 -0.84
CA VAL A 43 -0.93 -7.60 0.06
C VAL A 43 -1.27 -9.10 0.06
N VAL A 44 -2.56 -9.47 -0.02
CA VAL A 44 -2.96 -10.88 -0.20
C VAL A 44 -2.37 -11.45 -1.48
N LEU A 45 -2.38 -10.69 -2.57
CA LEU A 45 -1.80 -11.13 -3.83
C LEU A 45 -0.31 -11.47 -3.70
N LEU A 46 0.46 -10.71 -2.91
CA LEU A 46 1.89 -10.99 -2.72
C LEU A 46 2.14 -12.41 -2.22
N GLY A 47 1.33 -12.91 -1.29
CA GLY A 47 1.52 -14.26 -0.76
C GLY A 47 1.15 -15.38 -1.73
N PHE A 48 0.42 -15.07 -2.81
CA PHE A 48 0.14 -16.03 -3.88
C PHE A 48 1.04 -15.86 -5.11
N ALA A 49 1.96 -14.89 -5.09
CA ALA A 49 2.87 -14.65 -6.20
C ALA A 49 4.14 -15.52 -6.16
N TYR A 50 4.48 -16.13 -5.02
CA TYR A 50 5.66 -16.97 -4.90
C TYR A 50 5.63 -18.15 -5.89
N GLY A 51 6.74 -18.33 -6.62
CA GLY A 51 6.90 -19.40 -7.60
C GLY A 51 6.01 -19.28 -8.84
N GLN A 52 5.30 -18.16 -9.02
CA GLN A 52 4.47 -17.92 -10.19
C GLN A 52 5.27 -17.33 -11.34
N ASP A 53 4.85 -17.63 -12.56
CA ASP A 53 5.38 -17.00 -13.76
C ASP A 53 5.12 -15.47 -13.73
N PRO A 54 6.16 -14.61 -13.87
CA PRO A 54 5.99 -13.16 -13.92
C PRO A 54 5.00 -12.69 -14.99
N TYR A 55 4.90 -13.37 -16.14
CA TYR A 55 3.96 -13.03 -17.21
C TYR A 55 2.51 -13.30 -16.83
N ILE A 56 2.24 -14.12 -15.80
CA ILE A 56 0.90 -14.37 -15.27
C ILE A 56 0.62 -13.48 -14.05
N ALA A 57 1.56 -13.44 -13.10
CA ALA A 57 1.37 -12.73 -11.83
C ALA A 57 1.32 -11.20 -12.00
N LEU A 58 2.13 -10.62 -12.89
CA LEU A 58 2.15 -9.17 -13.08
C LEU A 58 0.91 -8.64 -13.79
N PRO A 59 0.36 -9.26 -14.85
CA PRO A 59 -0.94 -8.86 -15.40
C PRO A 59 -2.08 -8.97 -14.40
N LEU A 60 -2.10 -9.99 -13.55
CA LEU A 60 -3.07 -10.07 -12.44
C LEU A 60 -2.93 -8.86 -11.50
N ALA A 61 -1.70 -8.57 -11.05
CA ALA A 61 -1.43 -7.44 -10.16
C ALA A 61 -1.78 -6.09 -10.80
N VAL A 62 -1.43 -5.90 -12.07
CA VAL A 62 -1.76 -4.70 -12.85
C VAL A 62 -3.27 -4.56 -13.00
N GLY A 63 -3.97 -5.65 -13.34
CA GLY A 63 -5.43 -5.69 -13.40
C GLY A 63 -6.09 -5.22 -12.11
N MET A 64 -5.53 -5.65 -10.98
CA MET A 64 -6.00 -5.27 -9.67
C MET A 64 -5.70 -3.81 -9.32
N VAL A 65 -4.45 -3.38 -9.46
CA VAL A 65 -4.01 -2.01 -9.17
C VAL A 65 -4.80 -1.00 -10.01
N ALA A 66 -4.96 -1.27 -11.30
CA ALA A 66 -5.61 -0.37 -12.26
C ALA A 66 -7.13 -0.19 -12.05
N THR A 67 -7.77 -1.09 -11.31
CA THR A 67 -9.24 -1.15 -11.20
C THR A 67 -9.76 -1.00 -9.78
N VAL A 68 -8.89 -1.09 -8.77
CA VAL A 68 -9.21 -0.75 -7.37
C VAL A 68 -9.77 0.66 -7.26
N SER A 69 -9.15 1.62 -7.93
CA SER A 69 -9.59 3.02 -7.99
C SER A 69 -10.98 3.17 -8.63
N THR A 70 -11.25 2.41 -9.70
CA THR A 70 -12.56 2.38 -10.37
C THR A 70 -13.64 1.81 -9.45
N GLY A 71 -13.30 0.80 -8.63
CA GLY A 71 -14.21 0.27 -7.61
C GLY A 71 -14.47 1.26 -6.47
N ASP A 72 -13.44 2.01 -6.05
CA ASP A 72 -13.46 3.00 -4.95
C ASP A 72 -14.49 4.11 -5.16
N THR A 73 -14.80 4.42 -6.43
CA THR A 73 -15.84 5.38 -6.82
C THR A 73 -17.22 5.02 -6.26
N LEU A 74 -17.54 3.72 -6.11
CA LEU A 74 -18.84 3.25 -5.60
C LEU A 74 -19.16 3.76 -4.20
N PRO A 75 -18.36 3.41 -3.16
CA PRO A 75 -18.60 3.92 -1.82
C PRO A 75 -18.44 5.44 -1.74
N ALA A 76 -17.54 6.04 -2.54
CA ALA A 76 -17.39 7.50 -2.58
C ALA A 76 -18.67 8.22 -3.05
N VAL A 77 -19.27 7.78 -4.15
CA VAL A 77 -20.49 8.38 -4.71
C VAL A 77 -21.71 8.03 -3.85
N LEU A 78 -21.88 6.78 -3.45
CA LEU A 78 -23.12 6.33 -2.80
C LEU A 78 -23.15 6.59 -1.30
N LEU A 79 -22.02 6.41 -0.62
CA LEU A 79 -21.93 6.51 0.83
C LEU A 79 -21.32 7.83 1.30
N GLY A 80 -20.67 8.58 0.40
CA GLY A 80 -19.89 9.76 0.77
C GLY A 80 -18.69 9.41 1.65
N MET A 81 -18.27 8.14 1.62
CA MET A 81 -17.13 7.62 2.37
C MET A 81 -16.18 7.00 1.35
N PRO A 82 -14.95 7.51 1.20
CA PRO A 82 -14.05 6.97 0.21
C PRO A 82 -13.46 5.66 0.76
N GLY A 83 -13.34 4.65 -0.09
CA GLY A 83 -12.62 3.40 0.22
C GLY A 83 -11.10 3.56 0.20
N SER A 84 -10.56 4.59 -0.46
CA SER A 84 -9.14 4.97 -0.42
C SER A 84 -8.93 6.49 -0.23
N THR A 85 -7.70 6.92 0.08
CA THR A 85 -7.39 8.36 0.12
C THR A 85 -7.49 9.05 -1.24
N SER A 86 -7.49 8.28 -2.32
CA SER A 86 -7.55 8.81 -3.68
C SER A 86 -8.95 9.36 -3.95
N GLY A 87 -10.04 8.61 -3.78
CA GLY A 87 -11.42 9.02 -4.15
C GLY A 87 -12.09 10.16 -3.35
N GLN A 88 -11.35 10.92 -2.53
CA GLN A 88 -11.91 11.99 -1.68
C GLN A 88 -12.48 13.17 -2.47
N ALA A 89 -11.80 13.60 -3.54
CA ALA A 89 -12.25 14.74 -4.33
C ALA A 89 -13.59 14.44 -5.03
N THR A 90 -13.78 13.20 -5.48
CA THR A 90 -14.99 12.72 -6.16
C THR A 90 -16.24 12.81 -5.28
N ILE A 91 -16.10 12.71 -3.96
CA ILE A 91 -17.23 12.83 -3.02
C ILE A 91 -17.91 14.19 -3.13
N LEU A 92 -17.13 15.26 -3.36
CA LEU A 92 -17.61 16.64 -3.32
C LEU A 92 -18.77 16.89 -4.29
N ASP A 93 -18.77 16.23 -5.45
CA ASP A 93 -19.86 16.35 -6.44
C ASP A 93 -20.57 15.02 -6.71
N GLY A 94 -19.88 13.89 -6.56
CA GLY A 94 -20.44 12.56 -6.74
C GLY A 94 -21.54 12.24 -5.73
N ASN A 95 -21.30 12.49 -4.43
CA ASN A 95 -22.32 12.21 -3.41
C ASN A 95 -23.54 13.13 -3.50
N PRO A 96 -23.39 14.46 -3.72
CA PRO A 96 -24.53 15.32 -4.02
C PRO A 96 -25.35 14.86 -5.25
N LEU A 97 -24.71 14.45 -6.33
CA LEU A 97 -25.40 13.87 -7.50
C LEU A 97 -26.20 12.62 -7.14
N ALA A 98 -25.63 11.74 -6.31
CA ALA A 98 -26.33 10.56 -5.84
C ALA A 98 -27.56 10.91 -4.99
N ARG A 99 -27.45 11.90 -4.09
CA ARG A 99 -28.58 12.40 -3.28
C ARG A 99 -29.68 13.04 -4.12
N GLN A 100 -29.36 13.56 -5.31
CA GLN A 100 -30.31 14.08 -6.29
C GLN A 100 -30.97 12.98 -7.16
N GLY A 101 -30.74 11.70 -6.87
CA GLY A 101 -31.25 10.58 -7.67
C GLY A 101 -30.47 10.35 -8.98
N LYS A 102 -29.33 11.01 -9.17
CA LYS A 102 -28.47 10.90 -10.37
C LYS A 102 -27.23 10.02 -10.12
N ALA A 103 -27.33 9.06 -9.20
CA ALA A 103 -26.23 8.16 -8.86
C ALA A 103 -25.71 7.39 -10.08
N GLY A 104 -26.59 6.91 -10.96
CA GLY A 104 -26.20 6.21 -12.19
C GLY A 104 -25.41 7.08 -13.15
N VAL A 105 -25.73 8.37 -13.25
CA VAL A 105 -25.02 9.34 -14.09
C VAL A 105 -23.63 9.63 -13.53
N ALA A 106 -23.54 9.82 -12.21
CA ALA A 106 -22.27 10.07 -11.53
C ALA A 106 -21.31 8.87 -11.66
N LEU A 107 -21.80 7.65 -11.38
CA LEU A 107 -21.01 6.43 -11.46
C LEU A 107 -20.54 6.13 -12.89
N SER A 108 -21.43 6.23 -13.88
CA SER A 108 -21.03 5.93 -15.26
C SER A 108 -20.08 6.98 -15.84
N ALA A 109 -20.24 8.26 -15.48
CA ALA A 109 -19.28 9.30 -15.85
C ALA A 109 -17.92 9.07 -15.20
N ALA A 110 -17.91 8.69 -13.91
CA ALA A 110 -16.68 8.38 -13.19
C ALA A 110 -15.93 7.21 -13.83
N TYR A 111 -16.57 6.04 -13.98
CA TYR A 111 -15.92 4.87 -14.56
C TYR A 111 -15.38 5.14 -15.96
N PHE A 112 -16.16 5.82 -16.80
CA PHE A 112 -15.77 6.09 -18.18
C PHE A 112 -14.66 7.15 -18.27
N ALA A 113 -14.67 8.18 -17.41
CA ALA A 113 -13.55 9.11 -17.28
C ALA A 113 -12.27 8.40 -16.78
N SER A 114 -12.42 7.51 -15.80
CA SER A 114 -11.36 6.67 -15.24
C SER A 114 -10.72 5.78 -16.32
N MET A 115 -11.54 5.14 -17.16
CA MET A 115 -11.07 4.36 -18.31
C MET A 115 -10.17 5.16 -19.24
N ILE A 116 -10.64 6.35 -19.66
CA ILE A 116 -9.88 7.20 -20.59
C ILE A 116 -8.58 7.68 -19.92
N GLY A 117 -8.65 8.06 -18.65
CA GLY A 117 -7.48 8.41 -17.84
C GLY A 117 -6.44 7.29 -17.81
N GLY A 118 -6.86 6.06 -17.50
CA GLY A 118 -5.98 4.89 -17.46
C GLY A 118 -5.37 4.53 -18.82
N ILE A 119 -6.13 4.68 -19.91
CA ILE A 119 -5.59 4.52 -21.28
C ILE A 119 -4.51 5.57 -21.56
N VAL A 120 -4.75 6.84 -21.20
CA VAL A 120 -3.75 7.91 -21.35
C VAL A 120 -2.50 7.60 -20.53
N GLY A 121 -2.65 7.12 -19.30
CA GLY A 121 -1.54 6.68 -18.45
C GLY A 121 -0.72 5.54 -19.07
N GLY A 122 -1.39 4.49 -19.59
CA GLY A 122 -0.72 3.37 -20.24
C GLY A 122 0.01 3.76 -21.53
N ILE A 123 -0.60 4.62 -22.35
CA ILE A 123 0.05 5.18 -23.54
C ILE A 123 1.29 6.00 -23.15
N PHE A 124 1.17 6.83 -22.10
CA PHE A 124 2.31 7.61 -21.61
C PHE A 124 3.46 6.72 -21.15
N LEU A 125 3.17 5.65 -20.39
CA LEU A 125 4.18 4.68 -19.97
C LEU A 125 4.90 4.09 -21.19
N PHE A 126 4.16 3.62 -22.20
CA PHE A 126 4.72 3.07 -23.43
C PHE A 126 5.63 4.06 -24.17
N ILE A 127 5.17 5.30 -24.36
CA ILE A 127 5.93 6.35 -25.08
C ILE A 127 7.18 6.78 -24.30
N THR A 128 7.18 6.64 -22.97
CA THR A 128 8.31 7.03 -22.11
C THR A 128 9.48 6.04 -22.17
N ILE A 129 9.23 4.76 -22.49
CA ILE A 129 10.24 3.69 -22.48
C ILE A 129 11.53 4.04 -23.27
N PRO A 130 11.48 4.52 -24.54
CA PRO A 130 12.69 4.88 -25.28
C PRO A 130 13.51 5.97 -24.61
N ALA A 131 12.85 7.03 -24.12
CA ALA A 131 13.51 8.14 -23.45
C ALA A 131 14.12 7.70 -22.10
N ALA A 132 13.37 6.89 -21.33
CA ALA A 132 13.84 6.34 -20.07
C ALA A 132 15.07 5.45 -20.27
N ARG A 133 15.09 4.62 -21.31
CA ARG A 133 16.22 3.72 -21.60
C ARG A 133 17.54 4.48 -21.79
N THR A 134 17.52 5.61 -22.50
CA THR A 134 18.70 6.46 -22.67
C THR A 134 19.21 7.02 -21.34
N VAL A 135 18.30 7.46 -20.46
CA VAL A 135 18.66 8.01 -19.15
C VAL A 135 19.18 6.91 -18.21
N VAL A 136 18.45 5.81 -18.08
CA VAL A 136 18.76 4.72 -17.15
C VAL A 136 20.06 4.03 -17.52
N ASN A 137 20.36 3.85 -18.82
CA ASN A 137 21.63 3.26 -19.26
C ASN A 137 22.84 4.19 -19.07
N SER A 138 22.61 5.48 -18.75
CA SER A 138 23.69 6.41 -18.37
C SER A 138 24.06 6.35 -16.88
N PHE A 139 23.25 5.66 -16.07
CA PHE A 139 23.46 5.56 -14.62
C PHE A 139 24.37 4.40 -14.25
N SER A 140 25.15 4.58 -13.19
CA SER A 140 26.01 3.56 -12.59
C SER A 140 25.45 3.13 -11.21
N ALA A 141 26.15 2.21 -10.53
CA ALA A 141 25.77 1.77 -9.19
C ALA A 141 25.62 2.92 -8.18
N ALA A 142 26.41 3.99 -8.32
CA ALA A 142 26.33 5.16 -7.44
C ALA A 142 24.97 5.85 -7.54
N GLU A 143 24.46 6.05 -8.76
CA GLU A 143 23.16 6.66 -8.99
C GLU A 143 22.02 5.79 -8.46
N PHE A 144 22.05 4.47 -8.66
CA PHE A 144 21.03 3.56 -8.11
C PHE A 144 21.04 3.47 -6.59
N PHE A 145 22.22 3.49 -5.97
CA PHE A 145 22.34 3.58 -4.51
C PHE A 145 21.64 4.84 -3.96
N VAL A 146 21.94 6.00 -4.55
CA VAL A 146 21.34 7.27 -4.13
C VAL A 146 19.85 7.34 -4.45
N LEU A 147 19.40 6.78 -5.57
CA LEU A 147 17.97 6.65 -5.89
C LEU A 147 17.23 5.83 -4.83
N GLY A 148 17.80 4.72 -4.37
CA GLY A 148 17.23 3.93 -3.27
C GLY A 148 17.12 4.73 -1.97
N LEU A 149 18.16 5.48 -1.60
CA LEU A 149 18.10 6.37 -0.42
C LEU A 149 17.08 7.49 -0.57
N VAL A 150 17.00 8.10 -1.75
CA VAL A 150 16.01 9.13 -2.08
C VAL A 150 14.60 8.56 -2.04
N ALA A 151 14.38 7.33 -2.52
CA ALA A 151 13.09 6.67 -2.45
C ALA A 151 12.60 6.53 -1.00
N VAL A 152 13.45 5.99 -0.13
CA VAL A 152 13.18 5.88 1.31
C VAL A 152 12.92 7.26 1.92
N GLY A 153 13.76 8.24 1.57
CA GLY A 153 13.64 9.63 2.02
C GLY A 153 12.29 10.23 1.65
N VAL A 154 11.97 10.32 0.36
CA VAL A 154 10.77 10.95 -0.19
C VAL A 154 9.50 10.29 0.37
N VAL A 155 9.43 8.95 0.41
CA VAL A 155 8.30 8.25 1.03
C VAL A 155 8.18 8.62 2.52
N GLY A 156 9.30 8.75 3.24
CA GLY A 156 9.35 9.30 4.59
C GLY A 156 8.72 10.68 4.73
N ILE A 157 9.03 11.58 3.80
CA ILE A 157 8.53 12.97 3.81
C ILE A 157 7.02 13.02 3.54
N VAL A 158 6.55 12.29 2.53
CA VAL A 158 5.15 12.38 2.09
C VAL A 158 4.19 11.68 3.06
N SER A 159 4.60 10.58 3.69
CA SER A 159 3.69 9.67 4.40
C SER A 159 3.03 10.20 5.67
N SER A 160 3.43 11.34 6.25
CA SER A 160 2.84 11.80 7.53
C SER A 160 2.93 13.30 7.84
N GLY A 161 3.52 14.12 6.97
CA GLY A 161 3.83 15.53 7.29
C GLY A 161 4.86 15.71 8.42
N ALA A 162 5.40 14.61 8.97
CA ALA A 162 6.40 14.59 10.03
C ALA A 162 7.71 13.97 9.50
N LEU A 163 8.48 14.79 8.76
CA LEU A 163 9.77 14.45 8.14
C LEU A 163 10.64 13.53 9.00
N ILE A 164 10.91 13.92 10.26
CA ILE A 164 11.81 13.17 11.15
C ILE A 164 11.27 11.77 11.46
N ARG A 165 9.95 11.62 11.69
CA ARG A 165 9.33 10.31 11.96
C ARG A 165 9.41 9.41 10.73
N GLY A 166 9.21 9.98 9.55
CA GLY A 166 9.34 9.27 8.27
C GLY A 166 10.74 8.74 8.02
N LEU A 167 11.76 9.59 8.20
CA LEU A 167 13.16 9.20 8.04
C LEU A 167 13.59 8.15 9.08
N MET A 168 13.16 8.31 10.34
CA MET A 168 13.41 7.31 11.39
C MET A 168 12.79 5.95 11.02
N ALA A 169 11.54 5.94 10.55
CA ALA A 169 10.87 4.73 10.10
C ALA A 169 11.58 4.11 8.88
N GLY A 170 12.11 4.93 7.97
CA GLY A 170 12.95 4.47 6.86
C GLY A 170 14.24 3.80 7.34
N CYS A 171 14.98 4.42 8.26
CA CYS A 171 16.17 3.81 8.87
C CYS A 171 15.84 2.49 9.58
N LEU A 172 14.71 2.41 10.28
CA LEU A 172 14.27 1.17 10.91
C LEU A 172 13.96 0.09 9.88
N GLY A 173 13.27 0.43 8.79
CA GLY A 173 13.00 -0.52 7.71
C GLY A 173 14.27 -0.98 6.99
N LEU A 174 15.24 -0.09 6.75
CA LEU A 174 16.54 -0.47 6.19
C LEU A 174 17.28 -1.41 7.15
N LEU A 175 17.20 -1.16 8.46
CA LEU A 175 17.78 -2.05 9.45
C LEU A 175 17.14 -3.44 9.42
N ILE A 176 15.80 -3.51 9.32
CA ILE A 176 15.06 -4.77 9.20
C ILE A 176 15.47 -5.53 7.93
N ALA A 177 15.71 -4.81 6.83
CA ALA A 177 16.15 -5.41 5.56
C ALA A 177 17.54 -6.06 5.62
N LEU A 178 18.40 -5.59 6.53
CA LEU A 178 19.78 -6.07 6.70
C LEU A 178 19.90 -7.20 7.73
N VAL A 179 18.77 -7.68 8.27
CA VAL A 179 18.72 -8.86 9.14
C VAL A 179 18.95 -10.10 8.27
N GLY A 180 19.85 -10.97 8.68
CA GLY A 180 20.21 -12.20 7.96
C GLY A 180 21.68 -12.26 7.58
N PHE A 181 22.00 -13.14 6.63
CA PHE A 181 23.33 -13.22 6.07
C PHE A 181 23.63 -12.03 5.16
N ASP A 182 24.84 -11.51 5.29
CA ASP A 182 25.40 -10.61 4.28
C ASP A 182 25.85 -11.42 3.06
N ASP A 183 25.20 -11.22 1.91
CA ASP A 183 25.55 -11.86 0.64
C ASP A 183 27.03 -11.69 0.26
N SER A 184 27.65 -10.60 0.69
CA SER A 184 29.04 -10.26 0.33
C SER A 184 30.07 -10.99 1.18
N THR A 185 29.76 -11.24 2.46
CA THR A 185 30.76 -11.69 3.45
C THR A 185 30.37 -12.98 4.17
N GLY A 186 29.11 -13.44 4.06
CA GLY A 186 28.57 -14.58 4.79
C GLY A 186 28.43 -14.35 6.30
N VAL A 187 28.57 -13.11 6.78
CA VAL A 187 28.42 -12.78 8.21
C VAL A 187 26.94 -12.71 8.58
N GLN A 188 26.57 -13.36 9.68
CA GLN A 188 25.23 -13.27 10.26
C GLN A 188 25.03 -11.93 10.96
N ARG A 189 23.99 -11.19 10.56
CA ARG A 189 23.61 -9.91 11.15
C ARG A 189 22.24 -10.01 11.80
N LEU A 190 22.15 -9.67 13.09
CA LEU A 190 20.89 -9.55 13.85
C LEU A 190 19.98 -10.80 13.75
N THR A 191 20.54 -12.00 13.63
CA THR A 191 19.78 -13.26 13.59
C THR A 191 19.34 -13.73 14.98
N PHE A 192 19.95 -13.18 16.05
CA PHE A 192 19.66 -13.50 17.46
C PHE A 192 19.74 -15.00 17.80
N GLY A 193 20.44 -15.80 17.00
CA GLY A 193 20.50 -17.25 17.15
C GLY A 193 19.29 -18.02 16.61
N PHE A 194 18.32 -17.35 15.98
CA PHE A 194 17.21 -17.99 15.27
C PHE A 194 17.61 -18.30 13.83
N ASP A 195 17.48 -19.57 13.45
CA ASP A 195 17.72 -20.07 12.09
C ASP A 195 16.75 -19.46 11.06
N TYR A 196 15.51 -19.19 11.46
CA TYR A 196 14.51 -18.50 10.62
C TYR A 196 15.01 -17.14 10.10
N LEU A 197 15.81 -16.43 10.88
CA LEU A 197 16.29 -15.10 10.50
C LEU A 197 17.52 -15.12 9.60
N TRP A 198 18.02 -16.29 9.18
CA TRP A 198 19.18 -16.40 8.30
C TRP A 198 18.92 -15.79 6.92
N ASP A 199 17.73 -16.01 6.37
CA ASP A 199 17.27 -15.44 5.10
C ASP A 199 16.61 -14.05 5.29
N GLY A 200 16.69 -13.51 6.51
CA GLY A 200 16.02 -12.27 6.90
C GLY A 200 14.50 -12.43 7.08
N PHE A 201 13.80 -11.29 7.19
CA PHE A 201 12.34 -11.31 7.28
C PHE A 201 11.72 -11.41 5.89
N HIS A 202 10.91 -12.44 5.64
CA HIS A 202 10.17 -12.53 4.39
C HIS A 202 9.20 -11.36 4.22
N ILE A 203 9.18 -10.78 3.03
CA ILE A 203 8.45 -9.54 2.76
C ILE A 203 6.93 -9.68 2.94
N VAL A 204 6.37 -10.83 2.58
CA VAL A 204 4.92 -11.07 2.64
C VAL A 204 4.37 -10.95 4.07
N PRO A 205 4.86 -11.70 5.08
CA PRO A 205 4.38 -11.56 6.45
C PRO A 205 4.63 -10.16 7.02
N VAL A 206 5.73 -9.48 6.65
CA VAL A 206 6.02 -8.09 7.05
C VAL A 206 4.96 -7.13 6.52
N VAL A 207 4.61 -7.20 5.23
CA VAL A 207 3.64 -6.30 4.62
C VAL A 207 2.21 -6.61 5.11
N ILE A 208 1.85 -7.89 5.25
CA ILE A 208 0.55 -8.29 5.85
C ILE A 208 0.44 -7.72 7.26
N GLY A 209 1.49 -7.87 8.08
CA GLY A 209 1.53 -7.30 9.43
C GLY A 209 1.40 -5.78 9.44
N LEU A 210 2.20 -5.06 8.65
CA LEU A 210 2.22 -3.60 8.70
C LEU A 210 0.99 -2.93 8.10
N PHE A 211 0.35 -3.52 7.08
CA PHE A 211 -0.68 -2.86 6.27
C PHE A 211 -2.01 -3.59 6.14
N ALA A 212 -2.05 -4.90 6.35
CA ALA A 212 -3.30 -5.63 6.19
C ALA A 212 -3.98 -5.77 7.55
N LEU A 213 -3.29 -6.30 8.57
CA LEU A 213 -3.84 -6.50 9.91
C LEU A 213 -4.40 -5.23 10.56
N PRO A 214 -3.71 -4.06 10.56
CA PRO A 214 -4.22 -2.87 11.22
C PRO A 214 -5.50 -2.32 10.57
N GLU A 215 -5.67 -2.55 9.28
CA GLU A 215 -6.82 -2.15 8.47
C GLU A 215 -8.02 -3.03 8.83
N PHE A 216 -7.84 -4.35 9.00
CA PHE A 216 -8.91 -5.21 9.50
C PHE A 216 -9.27 -4.96 10.94
N PHE A 217 -8.29 -4.67 11.80
CA PHE A 217 -8.57 -4.31 13.18
C PHE A 217 -9.43 -3.06 13.23
N ASP A 218 -9.11 -2.02 12.47
CA ASP A 218 -9.95 -0.83 12.41
C ASP A 218 -11.33 -1.09 11.82
N MET A 219 -11.45 -1.97 10.81
CA MET A 219 -12.75 -2.40 10.28
C MET A 219 -13.62 -3.08 11.36
N LEU A 220 -13.04 -3.98 12.15
CA LEU A 220 -13.74 -4.65 13.26
C LEU A 220 -14.08 -3.69 14.41
N ILE A 221 -13.21 -2.72 14.70
CA ILE A 221 -13.37 -1.76 15.78
C ILE A 221 -14.42 -0.70 15.42
N GLY A 222 -14.38 -0.18 14.19
CA GLY A 222 -15.18 0.96 13.72
C GLY A 222 -16.69 0.68 13.66
N ASN A 223 -17.09 -0.58 13.42
CA ASN A 223 -18.47 -1.08 13.49
C ASN A 223 -19.53 -0.09 12.97
N VAL A 224 -19.26 0.58 11.85
CA VAL A 224 -20.19 1.59 11.29
C VAL A 224 -21.30 0.84 10.56
N ALA A 225 -22.49 0.83 11.14
CA ALA A 225 -23.69 0.34 10.47
C ALA A 225 -23.99 1.27 9.28
N VAL A 226 -23.68 0.83 8.07
CA VAL A 226 -24.00 1.60 6.86
C VAL A 226 -25.52 1.59 6.68
N SER A 227 -26.18 2.74 6.83
CA SER A 227 -27.62 2.86 6.61
C SER A 227 -27.93 2.59 5.14
N ARG A 228 -28.84 1.64 4.84
CA ARG A 228 -29.28 1.30 3.48
C ARG A 228 -30.10 2.40 2.78
N GLN A 229 -30.28 3.56 3.39
CA GLN A 229 -31.34 4.50 3.04
C GLN A 229 -31.12 5.23 1.70
N SER A 230 -29.93 5.13 1.08
CA SER A 230 -29.64 5.75 -0.23
C SER A 230 -29.57 4.78 -1.41
N ALA A 231 -29.91 3.50 -1.23
CA ALA A 231 -29.98 2.52 -2.32
C ALA A 231 -31.29 2.60 -3.13
N GLY A 232 -31.71 3.81 -3.51
CA GLY A 232 -32.79 4.01 -4.50
C GLY A 232 -32.44 3.33 -5.83
N GLU A 233 -33.44 3.04 -6.67
CA GLU A 233 -33.34 2.27 -7.93
C GLU A 233 -32.01 2.51 -8.66
N ILE A 234 -31.14 1.50 -8.57
CA ILE A 234 -29.73 1.62 -8.92
C ILE A 234 -29.59 1.66 -10.44
N SER A 235 -29.33 2.86 -10.96
CA SER A 235 -28.89 3.18 -12.33
C SER A 235 -29.70 2.55 -13.47
N THR A 236 -30.66 3.29 -14.02
CA THR A 236 -31.29 2.90 -15.29
C THR A 236 -30.27 2.94 -16.44
N ALA A 237 -30.50 2.17 -17.50
CA ALA A 237 -29.65 2.21 -18.71
C ALA A 237 -29.53 3.63 -19.29
N SER A 238 -30.59 4.44 -19.17
CA SER A 238 -30.61 5.84 -19.58
C SER A 238 -29.61 6.70 -18.80
N GLN A 239 -29.57 6.60 -17.47
CA GLN A 239 -28.60 7.33 -16.65
C GLN A 239 -27.15 6.91 -16.96
N ARG A 240 -26.92 5.62 -17.21
CA ARG A 240 -25.59 5.12 -17.58
C ARG A 240 -25.09 5.79 -18.85
N TRP A 241 -25.92 5.83 -19.89
CA TRP A 241 -25.60 6.49 -21.15
C TRP A 241 -25.39 8.00 -21.00
N GLU A 242 -26.21 8.66 -20.18
CA GLU A 242 -26.08 10.10 -19.90
C GLU A 242 -24.72 10.45 -19.31
N GLY A 243 -24.24 9.69 -18.31
CA GLY A 243 -22.93 9.93 -17.70
C GLY A 243 -21.77 9.69 -18.67
N MET A 244 -21.82 8.63 -19.49
CA MET A 244 -20.81 8.40 -20.54
C MET A 244 -20.80 9.53 -21.58
N LYS A 245 -21.97 10.00 -22.00
CA LYS A 245 -22.11 11.14 -22.93
C LYS A 245 -21.57 12.44 -22.31
N ALA A 246 -21.73 12.63 -21.00
CA ALA A 246 -21.18 13.78 -20.30
C ALA A 246 -19.64 13.81 -20.35
N VAL A 247 -18.98 12.66 -20.24
CA VAL A 247 -17.52 12.54 -20.41
C VAL A 247 -17.10 12.91 -21.82
N LEU A 248 -17.77 12.36 -22.85
CA LEU A 248 -17.46 12.66 -24.25
C LEU A 248 -17.67 14.16 -24.58
N LYS A 249 -18.70 14.79 -24.01
CA LYS A 249 -18.94 16.23 -24.15
C LYS A 249 -17.85 17.08 -23.49
N ASN A 250 -17.20 16.56 -22.45
CA ASN A 250 -16.14 17.23 -21.69
C ASN A 250 -14.75 16.63 -21.98
N TRP A 251 -14.52 16.05 -23.16
CA TRP A 251 -13.24 15.41 -23.50
C TRP A 251 -11.99 16.28 -23.25
N PRO A 252 -11.97 17.62 -23.46
CA PRO A 252 -10.76 18.40 -23.18
C PRO A 252 -10.43 18.43 -21.68
N LEU A 253 -11.45 18.39 -20.82
CA LEU A 253 -11.28 18.30 -19.36
C LEU A 253 -10.69 16.94 -18.98
N VAL A 254 -11.14 15.87 -19.64
CA VAL A 254 -10.64 14.50 -19.41
C VAL A 254 -9.14 14.44 -19.69
N PHE A 255 -8.69 14.84 -20.89
CA PHE A 255 -7.28 14.79 -21.26
C PHE A 255 -6.40 15.74 -20.43
N ARG A 256 -6.89 16.96 -20.13
CA ARG A 256 -6.17 17.89 -19.24
C ARG A 256 -5.97 17.30 -17.85
N SER A 257 -7.00 16.66 -17.30
CA SER A 257 -6.95 16.05 -15.97
C SER A 257 -6.11 14.77 -15.96
N ALA A 258 -6.19 13.95 -17.02
CA ALA A 258 -5.34 12.78 -17.19
C ALA A 258 -3.86 13.18 -17.30
N GLY A 259 -3.54 14.25 -18.04
CA GLY A 259 -2.18 14.78 -18.13
C GLY A 259 -1.64 15.25 -16.77
N LEU A 260 -2.48 15.90 -15.95
CA LEU A 260 -2.12 16.21 -14.55
C LEU A 260 -1.90 14.94 -13.73
N GLY A 261 -2.75 13.93 -13.91
CA GLY A 261 -2.61 12.62 -13.27
C GLY A 261 -1.27 11.95 -13.59
N VAL A 262 -0.93 11.84 -14.88
CA VAL A 262 0.36 11.33 -15.34
C VAL A 262 1.52 12.12 -14.75
N PHE A 263 1.47 13.45 -14.83
CA PHE A 263 2.55 14.30 -14.32
C PHE A 263 2.78 14.10 -12.83
N VAL A 264 1.71 14.08 -12.04
CA VAL A 264 1.79 13.82 -10.59
C VAL A 264 2.24 12.39 -10.31
N GLY A 265 1.82 11.42 -11.13
CA GLY A 265 2.22 10.03 -10.99
C GLY A 265 3.73 9.80 -11.17
N VAL A 266 4.37 10.52 -12.09
CA VAL A 266 5.84 10.44 -12.28
C VAL A 266 6.60 10.93 -11.05
N LEU A 267 5.99 11.77 -10.20
CA LEU A 267 6.63 12.29 -9.00
C LEU A 267 6.63 11.23 -7.88
N PRO A 268 7.82 10.81 -7.40
CA PRO A 268 7.93 9.79 -6.36
C PRO A 268 7.20 10.12 -5.06
N GLY A 269 6.57 9.12 -4.47
CA GLY A 269 5.95 9.20 -3.15
C GLY A 269 4.72 10.10 -3.02
N ILE A 270 4.27 10.80 -4.08
CA ILE A 270 3.16 11.76 -4.01
C ILE A 270 1.78 11.07 -4.01
N GLY A 271 1.63 9.94 -4.69
CA GLY A 271 0.38 9.17 -4.74
C GLY A 271 -0.75 9.82 -5.56
N GLY A 272 -1.88 9.11 -5.68
CA GLY A 272 -3.04 9.55 -6.48
C GLY A 272 -3.92 10.61 -5.82
N SER A 273 -3.95 10.68 -4.49
CA SER A 273 -4.81 11.63 -3.75
C SER A 273 -4.52 13.09 -4.12
N LEU A 274 -3.25 13.49 -4.19
CA LEU A 274 -2.90 14.85 -4.59
C LEU A 274 -3.31 15.13 -6.04
N ALA A 275 -3.11 14.16 -6.94
CA ALA A 275 -3.45 14.31 -8.35
C ALA A 275 -4.95 14.60 -8.55
N GLN A 276 -5.81 13.95 -7.77
CA GLN A 276 -7.25 14.19 -7.81
C GLN A 276 -7.62 15.58 -7.31
N TRP A 277 -7.06 16.01 -6.17
CA TRP A 277 -7.32 17.34 -5.62
C TRP A 277 -6.82 18.45 -6.55
N LEU A 278 -5.65 18.27 -7.17
CA LEU A 278 -5.13 19.20 -8.16
C LEU A 278 -6.00 19.24 -9.42
N ALA A 279 -6.46 18.09 -9.90
CA ALA A 279 -7.38 18.03 -11.05
C ALA A 279 -8.72 18.71 -10.73
N TYR A 280 -9.29 18.47 -9.55
CA TYR A 280 -10.52 19.11 -9.09
C TYR A 280 -10.37 20.63 -8.97
N ALA A 281 -9.29 21.10 -8.33
CA ALA A 281 -9.01 22.53 -8.18
C ALA A 281 -8.77 23.22 -9.54
N SER A 282 -8.00 22.58 -10.43
CA SER A 282 -7.75 23.05 -11.79
C SER A 282 -9.06 23.16 -12.57
N ALA A 283 -9.91 22.12 -12.50
CA ALA A 283 -11.21 22.10 -13.16
C ALA A 283 -12.12 23.22 -12.62
N ARG A 284 -12.22 23.38 -11.30
CA ARG A 284 -13.02 24.44 -10.67
C ARG A 284 -12.64 25.85 -11.17
N GLN A 285 -11.36 26.08 -11.42
CA GLN A 285 -10.84 27.37 -11.89
C GLN A 285 -10.98 27.56 -13.41
N THR A 286 -10.83 26.50 -14.21
CA THR A 286 -10.75 26.63 -15.68
C THR A 286 -12.08 26.43 -16.38
N VAL A 287 -13.00 25.72 -15.75
CA VAL A 287 -14.30 25.41 -16.33
C VAL A 287 -15.26 26.58 -16.14
N LYS A 288 -15.97 26.97 -17.21
CA LYS A 288 -16.98 28.04 -17.16
C LYS A 288 -18.06 27.74 -16.11
N GLY A 289 -18.27 28.69 -15.19
CA GLY A 289 -19.20 28.57 -14.05
C GLY A 289 -18.73 27.66 -12.92
N GLY A 290 -17.52 27.08 -13.00
CA GLY A 290 -17.06 26.06 -12.05
C GLY A 290 -16.91 26.55 -10.61
N THR A 291 -16.59 27.83 -10.41
CA THR A 291 -16.45 28.41 -9.06
C THR A 291 -17.74 28.37 -8.23
N GLU A 292 -18.89 28.40 -8.91
CA GLU A 292 -20.24 28.45 -8.34
C GLU A 292 -20.87 27.04 -8.27
N THR A 293 -20.64 26.19 -9.27
CA THR A 293 -21.34 24.90 -9.39
C THR A 293 -20.64 23.73 -8.68
N PHE A 294 -19.30 23.77 -8.54
CA PHE A 294 -18.55 22.68 -7.91
C PHE A 294 -18.88 22.56 -6.41
N GLY A 295 -19.06 21.33 -5.93
CA GLY A 295 -19.52 20.99 -4.58
C GLY A 295 -21.04 20.89 -4.44
N THR A 296 -21.79 21.18 -5.50
CA THR A 296 -23.27 21.12 -5.51
C THR A 296 -23.82 19.94 -6.33
N GLY A 297 -22.94 19.10 -6.89
CA GLY A 297 -23.29 18.02 -7.79
C GLY A 297 -22.99 18.31 -9.26
N ASP A 298 -21.90 19.03 -9.55
CA ASP A 298 -21.44 19.25 -10.91
C ASP A 298 -20.70 18.00 -11.42
N ILE A 299 -21.21 17.41 -12.52
CA ILE A 299 -20.60 16.21 -13.13
C ILE A 299 -19.13 16.42 -13.52
N ARG A 300 -18.73 17.66 -13.83
CA ARG A 300 -17.34 18.00 -14.17
C ARG A 300 -16.41 17.88 -12.95
N GLY A 301 -16.95 18.06 -11.75
CA GLY A 301 -16.30 17.79 -10.47
C GLY A 301 -16.11 16.30 -10.17
N VAL A 302 -16.76 15.40 -10.92
CA VAL A 302 -16.51 13.95 -10.91
C VAL A 302 -15.55 13.54 -12.03
N ILE A 303 -15.75 14.06 -13.24
CA ILE A 303 -14.95 13.71 -14.44
C ILE A 303 -13.47 14.06 -14.25
N ALA A 304 -13.16 15.23 -13.70
CA ALA A 304 -11.78 15.68 -13.53
C ALA A 304 -10.96 14.83 -12.55
N PRO A 305 -11.38 14.60 -11.29
CA PRO A 305 -10.61 13.76 -10.37
C PRO A 305 -10.53 12.30 -10.84
N GLU A 306 -11.59 11.72 -11.39
CA GLU A 306 -11.59 10.31 -11.81
C GLU A 306 -10.69 10.07 -13.04
N SER A 307 -10.67 11.00 -14.00
CA SER A 307 -9.72 10.94 -15.13
C SER A 307 -8.27 11.02 -14.66
N SER A 308 -7.98 11.93 -13.71
CA SER A 308 -6.64 12.04 -13.11
C SER A 308 -6.27 10.77 -12.35
N ASN A 309 -7.20 10.19 -11.60
CA ASN A 309 -6.98 9.04 -10.72
C ASN A 309 -6.36 7.84 -11.43
N ASN A 310 -6.94 7.38 -12.55
CA ASN A 310 -6.39 6.21 -13.25
C ASN A 310 -5.22 6.56 -14.16
N ALA A 311 -5.10 7.81 -14.60
CA ALA A 311 -3.94 8.25 -15.36
C ALA A 311 -2.64 8.23 -14.52
N VAL A 312 -2.78 8.41 -13.20
CA VAL A 312 -1.67 8.34 -12.24
C VAL A 312 -0.98 6.97 -12.28
N ASP A 313 -1.68 5.86 -12.46
CA ASP A 313 -1.07 4.52 -12.41
C ASP A 313 0.01 4.35 -13.49
N GLY A 314 -0.26 4.81 -14.71
CA GLY A 314 0.73 4.81 -15.78
C GLY A 314 1.91 5.74 -15.51
N GLY A 315 1.65 6.90 -14.88
CA GLY A 315 2.70 7.82 -14.45
C GLY A 315 3.58 7.24 -13.33
N GLN A 316 2.99 6.57 -12.34
CA GLN A 316 3.70 5.99 -11.20
C GLN A 316 4.52 4.76 -11.57
N LEU A 317 4.12 4.00 -12.59
CA LEU A 317 4.89 2.86 -13.07
C LEU A 317 6.24 3.28 -13.70
N VAL A 318 6.36 4.51 -14.21
CA VAL A 318 7.64 5.02 -14.75
C VAL A 318 8.76 5.02 -13.70
N PRO A 319 8.67 5.77 -12.57
CA PRO A 319 9.70 5.74 -11.54
C PRO A 319 9.84 4.35 -10.90
N THR A 320 8.72 3.62 -10.77
CA THR A 320 8.67 2.32 -10.10
C THR A 320 9.45 1.27 -10.90
N LEU A 321 9.13 1.07 -12.18
CA LEU A 321 9.76 0.05 -13.01
C LEU A 321 11.19 0.42 -13.42
N PHE A 322 11.42 1.69 -13.78
CA PHE A 322 12.66 2.08 -14.47
C PHE A 322 13.78 2.47 -13.51
N PHE A 323 13.43 2.92 -12.30
CA PHE A 323 14.40 3.39 -11.31
C PHE A 323 14.31 2.63 -9.98
N GLY A 324 13.32 1.73 -9.81
CA GLY A 324 13.08 1.06 -8.54
C GLY A 324 12.56 2.02 -7.46
N VAL A 325 11.99 3.17 -7.84
CA VAL A 325 11.52 4.20 -6.91
C VAL A 325 9.99 4.26 -6.94
N PRO A 326 9.28 3.96 -5.85
CA PRO A 326 7.82 3.86 -5.89
C PRO A 326 7.17 5.24 -6.06
N GLY A 327 6.19 5.32 -6.97
CA GLY A 327 5.33 6.50 -7.12
C GLY A 327 4.34 6.69 -5.96
N SER A 328 4.01 5.62 -5.25
CA SER A 328 3.06 5.62 -4.12
C SER A 328 3.28 4.43 -3.17
N VAL A 329 2.52 4.39 -2.08
CA VAL A 329 2.51 3.25 -1.14
C VAL A 329 2.10 1.95 -1.84
N GLY A 330 1.10 2.00 -2.73
CA GLY A 330 0.68 0.83 -3.51
C GLY A 330 1.80 0.34 -4.44
N MET A 331 2.54 1.26 -5.06
CA MET A 331 3.67 0.90 -5.91
C MET A 331 4.87 0.39 -5.11
N ALA A 332 5.03 0.76 -3.83
CA ALA A 332 6.01 0.12 -2.97
C ALA A 332 5.68 -1.38 -2.78
N ILE A 333 4.40 -1.71 -2.55
CA ILE A 333 3.95 -3.11 -2.47
C ILE A 333 4.15 -3.82 -3.83
N PHE A 334 3.87 -3.13 -4.95
CA PHE A 334 4.14 -3.65 -6.29
C PHE A 334 5.64 -3.90 -6.56
N LEU A 335 6.55 -3.07 -6.03
CA LEU A 335 8.00 -3.37 -6.07
C LEU A 335 8.32 -4.65 -5.29
N GLY A 336 7.67 -4.87 -4.14
CA GLY A 336 7.80 -6.10 -3.38
C GLY A 336 7.35 -7.32 -4.20
N LEU A 337 6.28 -7.18 -4.98
CA LEU A 337 5.82 -8.22 -5.91
C LEU A 337 6.88 -8.57 -6.95
N LEU A 338 7.51 -7.56 -7.58
CA LEU A 338 8.56 -7.79 -8.58
C LEU A 338 9.73 -8.57 -7.96
N VAL A 339 10.16 -8.19 -6.75
CA VAL A 339 11.24 -8.89 -6.04
C VAL A 339 10.86 -10.34 -5.69
N ILE A 340 9.61 -10.59 -5.28
CA ILE A 340 9.11 -11.96 -5.02
C ILE A 340 9.13 -12.83 -6.29
N LEU A 341 8.91 -12.22 -7.45
CA LEU A 341 8.91 -12.88 -8.75
C LEU A 341 10.31 -12.95 -9.38
N ASP A 342 11.36 -12.66 -8.62
CA ASP A 342 12.75 -12.56 -9.09
C ASP A 342 12.96 -11.56 -10.24
N VAL A 343 12.05 -10.58 -10.37
CA VAL A 343 12.15 -9.49 -11.35
C VAL A 343 12.80 -8.28 -10.69
N GLN A 344 14.05 -8.00 -11.08
CA GLN A 344 14.75 -6.81 -10.60
C GLN A 344 14.16 -5.55 -11.26
N PRO A 345 13.64 -4.57 -10.49
CA PRO A 345 13.29 -3.26 -11.03
C PRO A 345 14.55 -2.44 -11.36
N GLY A 346 14.44 -1.48 -12.28
CA GLY A 346 15.56 -0.62 -12.69
C GLY A 346 15.98 -0.84 -14.15
N PRO A 347 17.29 -0.84 -14.47
CA PRO A 347 17.80 -1.04 -15.82
C PRO A 347 17.31 -2.30 -16.51
N SER A 348 17.11 -3.38 -15.74
CA SER A 348 16.68 -4.67 -16.26
C SER A 348 15.31 -4.63 -16.91
N MET A 349 14.40 -3.80 -16.39
CA MET A 349 13.07 -3.62 -16.97
C MET A 349 13.10 -2.96 -18.36
N LEU A 350 14.14 -2.18 -18.66
CA LEU A 350 14.27 -1.47 -19.94
C LEU A 350 15.18 -2.19 -20.94
N ASN A 351 15.85 -3.26 -20.50
CA ASN A 351 16.79 -4.03 -21.31
C ASN A 351 16.35 -5.50 -21.35
N GLU A 352 16.74 -6.31 -20.37
CA GLU A 352 16.50 -7.76 -20.34
C GLU A 352 15.02 -8.12 -20.31
N ASN A 353 14.21 -7.42 -19.51
CA ASN A 353 12.78 -7.67 -19.28
C ASN A 353 11.89 -6.65 -20.01
N LEU A 354 12.34 -6.17 -21.19
CA LEU A 354 11.64 -5.11 -21.93
C LEU A 354 10.24 -5.55 -22.40
N ASP A 355 10.11 -6.79 -22.83
CA ASP A 355 8.86 -7.43 -23.22
C ASP A 355 7.90 -7.58 -22.01
N LEU A 356 8.41 -7.90 -20.82
CA LEU A 356 7.62 -7.92 -19.58
C LEU A 356 7.14 -6.51 -19.21
N THR A 357 7.99 -5.50 -19.34
CA THR A 357 7.61 -4.08 -19.14
C THR A 357 6.50 -3.65 -20.10
N LEU A 358 6.58 -4.08 -21.36
CA LEU A 358 5.53 -3.82 -22.36
C LEU A 358 4.25 -4.59 -22.05
N THR A 359 4.36 -5.82 -21.56
CA THR A 359 3.23 -6.63 -21.08
C THR A 359 2.50 -5.91 -19.94
N ILE A 360 3.23 -5.32 -18.99
CA ILE A 360 2.65 -4.47 -17.91
C ILE A 360 1.92 -3.25 -18.49
N ALA A 361 2.56 -2.53 -19.42
CA ALA A 361 1.97 -1.33 -20.02
C ALA A 361 0.69 -1.63 -20.80
N PHE A 362 0.67 -2.70 -21.59
CA PHE A 362 -0.51 -3.13 -22.32
C PHE A 362 -1.59 -3.71 -21.39
N SER A 363 -1.20 -4.47 -20.36
CA SER A 363 -2.11 -4.96 -19.31
C SER A 363 -2.81 -3.80 -18.61
N LEU A 364 -2.14 -2.68 -18.37
CA LEU A 364 -2.73 -1.49 -17.75
C LEU A 364 -3.87 -0.91 -18.62
N VAL A 365 -3.65 -0.82 -19.94
CA VAL A 365 -4.66 -0.34 -20.89
C VAL A 365 -5.86 -1.28 -20.93
N VAL A 366 -5.61 -2.58 -21.08
CA VAL A 366 -6.67 -3.60 -21.16
C VAL A 366 -7.43 -3.71 -19.84
N ALA A 367 -6.74 -3.68 -18.69
CA ALA A 367 -7.34 -3.70 -17.36
C ALA A 367 -8.34 -2.56 -17.16
N ASN A 368 -7.99 -1.34 -17.57
CA ASN A 368 -8.87 -0.18 -17.44
C ASN A 368 -10.15 -0.32 -18.27
N ILE A 369 -10.03 -0.87 -19.49
CA ILE A 369 -11.18 -1.15 -20.36
C ILE A 369 -12.08 -2.23 -19.74
N LEU A 370 -11.49 -3.37 -19.36
CA LEU A 370 -12.22 -4.49 -18.76
C LEU A 370 -12.86 -4.12 -17.42
N GLY A 371 -12.13 -3.41 -16.56
CA GLY A 371 -12.61 -2.97 -15.25
C GLY A 371 -13.76 -1.99 -15.35
N THR A 372 -13.71 -1.07 -16.31
CA THR A 372 -14.83 -0.16 -16.61
C THR A 372 -16.04 -0.93 -17.12
N GLY A 373 -15.84 -1.89 -18.03
CA GLY A 373 -16.90 -2.78 -18.51
C GLY A 373 -17.57 -3.56 -17.37
N LEU A 374 -16.76 -4.13 -16.47
CA LEU A 374 -17.23 -4.85 -15.29
C LEU A 374 -17.98 -3.92 -14.33
N ALA A 375 -17.42 -2.76 -14.01
CA ALA A 375 -18.05 -1.77 -13.13
C ALA A 375 -19.41 -1.30 -13.67
N LEU A 376 -19.51 -0.97 -14.96
CA LEU A 376 -20.75 -0.56 -15.63
C LEU A 376 -21.78 -1.69 -15.74
N GLY A 377 -21.33 -2.91 -16.02
CA GLY A 377 -22.20 -4.08 -16.18
C GLY A 377 -22.76 -4.60 -14.86
N PHE A 378 -21.95 -4.55 -13.79
CA PHE A 378 -22.26 -5.13 -12.49
C PHE A 378 -22.52 -4.10 -11.40
N THR A 379 -22.75 -2.82 -11.73
CA THR A 379 -23.04 -1.76 -10.73
C THR A 379 -24.09 -2.19 -9.69
N PRO A 380 -25.25 -2.76 -10.04
CA PRO A 380 -26.26 -3.18 -9.05
C PRO A 380 -25.79 -4.31 -8.11
N THR A 381 -24.84 -5.13 -8.55
CA THR A 381 -24.26 -6.20 -7.74
C THR A 381 -23.15 -5.66 -6.83
N LEU A 382 -22.24 -4.85 -7.40
CA LEU A 382 -21.13 -4.24 -6.67
C LEU A 382 -21.61 -3.33 -5.54
N THR A 383 -22.71 -2.61 -5.75
CA THR A 383 -23.37 -1.83 -4.70
C THR A 383 -23.79 -2.69 -3.52
N ARG A 384 -24.35 -3.89 -3.73
CA ARG A 384 -24.70 -4.81 -2.63
C ARG A 384 -23.46 -5.25 -1.84
N ILE A 385 -22.34 -5.45 -2.53
CA ILE A 385 -21.06 -5.85 -1.92
C ILE A 385 -20.50 -4.73 -1.04
N ALA A 386 -20.62 -3.47 -1.47
CA ALA A 386 -20.21 -2.31 -0.68
C ALA A 386 -20.94 -2.18 0.68
N PHE A 387 -22.11 -2.81 0.82
CA PHE A 387 -22.88 -2.85 2.07
C PHE A 387 -22.65 -4.13 2.90
N VAL A 388 -21.75 -5.02 2.50
CA VAL A 388 -21.45 -6.23 3.30
C VAL A 388 -20.76 -5.82 4.60
N PRO A 389 -21.27 -6.24 5.77
CA PRO A 389 -20.67 -5.88 7.05
C PRO A 389 -19.22 -6.39 7.17
N PRO A 390 -18.30 -5.57 7.73
CA PRO A 390 -16.91 -5.99 7.92
C PRO A 390 -16.75 -7.26 8.76
N ASN A 391 -17.66 -7.52 9.71
CA ASN A 391 -17.64 -8.73 10.54
C ASN A 391 -17.80 -10.04 9.73
N ILE A 392 -18.26 -9.97 8.48
CA ILE A 392 -18.33 -11.12 7.57
C ILE A 392 -17.05 -11.24 6.75
N LEU A 393 -16.54 -10.12 6.23
CA LEU A 393 -15.37 -10.10 5.35
C LEU A 393 -14.07 -10.41 6.08
N VAL A 394 -13.89 -9.83 7.27
CA VAL A 394 -12.64 -9.94 8.03
C VAL A 394 -12.20 -11.38 8.32
N PRO A 395 -13.03 -12.32 8.82
CA PRO A 395 -12.56 -13.69 9.09
C PRO A 395 -12.16 -14.45 7.82
N ILE A 396 -12.84 -14.20 6.70
CA ILE A 396 -12.52 -14.79 5.40
C ILE A 396 -11.14 -14.29 4.98
N ILE A 397 -10.94 -12.97 4.99
CA ILE A 397 -9.67 -12.38 4.54
C ILE A 397 -8.51 -12.75 5.47
N LEU A 398 -8.73 -12.79 6.79
CA LEU A 398 -7.72 -13.24 7.77
C LEU A 398 -7.30 -14.70 7.52
N GLY A 399 -8.23 -15.60 7.20
CA GLY A 399 -7.91 -16.98 6.85
C GLY A 399 -7.03 -17.06 5.59
N ILE A 400 -7.37 -16.30 4.55
CA ILE A 400 -6.56 -16.19 3.32
C ILE A 400 -5.19 -15.61 3.63
N MET A 401 -5.10 -14.59 4.50
CA MET A 401 -3.83 -13.96 4.88
C MET A 401 -2.91 -14.88 5.66
N THR A 402 -3.43 -15.73 6.53
CA THR A 402 -2.59 -16.73 7.21
C THR A 402 -1.99 -17.73 6.22
N ILE A 403 -2.76 -18.14 5.20
CA ILE A 403 -2.25 -19.01 4.13
C ILE A 403 -1.19 -18.26 3.31
N ALA A 404 -1.49 -17.02 2.90
CA ALA A 404 -0.60 -16.16 2.13
C ALA A 404 0.73 -15.86 2.86
N ALA A 405 0.68 -15.62 4.17
CA ALA A 405 1.89 -15.41 4.98
C ALA A 405 2.73 -16.68 5.08
N PHE A 406 2.09 -17.82 5.30
CA PHE A 406 2.77 -19.12 5.42
C PHE A 406 3.43 -19.57 4.12
N GLN A 407 2.86 -19.22 2.97
CA GLN A 407 3.41 -19.51 1.64
C GLN A 407 4.78 -18.87 1.38
N ALA A 408 5.21 -17.92 2.21
CA ALA A 408 6.50 -17.27 2.01
C ALA A 408 7.68 -18.22 2.24
N SER A 409 7.61 -19.09 3.25
CA SER A 409 8.71 -20.03 3.56
C SER A 409 8.24 -21.40 4.05
N PHE A 410 6.93 -21.65 4.11
CA PHE A 410 6.32 -22.85 4.70
C PHE A 410 6.72 -23.07 6.16
N ARG A 411 6.98 -21.97 6.91
CA ARG A 411 7.37 -22.02 8.33
C ARG A 411 6.37 -21.29 9.22
N ILE A 412 6.13 -21.81 10.42
CA ILE A 412 5.16 -21.22 11.38
C ILE A 412 5.61 -19.83 11.85
N GLN A 413 6.92 -19.60 11.83
CA GLN A 413 7.56 -18.34 12.16
C GLN A 413 7.04 -17.19 11.29
N ASP A 414 6.61 -17.44 10.05
CA ASP A 414 5.98 -16.42 9.19
C ASP A 414 4.70 -15.85 9.81
N LEU A 415 3.90 -16.69 10.47
CA LEU A 415 2.68 -16.25 11.16
C LEU A 415 3.02 -15.42 12.42
N VAL A 416 4.11 -15.77 13.10
CA VAL A 416 4.61 -15.02 14.27
C VAL A 416 5.16 -13.66 13.84
N VAL A 417 5.92 -13.60 12.74
CA VAL A 417 6.39 -12.36 12.12
C VAL A 417 5.21 -11.51 11.68
N MET A 418 4.23 -12.09 11.00
CA MET A 418 3.00 -11.40 10.60
C MET A 418 2.29 -10.79 11.80
N LEU A 419 2.16 -11.51 12.93
CA LEU A 419 1.59 -10.96 14.17
C LEU A 419 2.44 -9.84 14.78
N GLY A 420 3.76 -10.02 14.85
CA GLY A 420 4.68 -9.04 15.42
C GLY A 420 4.65 -7.71 14.65
N PHE A 421 4.77 -7.79 13.32
CA PHE A 421 4.60 -6.64 12.43
C PHE A 421 3.15 -6.12 12.42
N GLY A 422 2.16 -6.99 12.66
CA GLY A 422 0.76 -6.65 12.97
C GLY A 422 0.61 -5.68 14.13
N GLY A 423 1.22 -6.03 15.25
CA GLY A 423 1.27 -5.20 16.45
C GLY A 423 1.99 -3.88 16.19
N LEU A 424 3.16 -3.93 15.53
CA LEU A 424 3.92 -2.74 15.14
C LEU A 424 3.11 -1.82 14.21
N GLY A 425 2.48 -2.36 13.17
CA GLY A 425 1.66 -1.62 12.22
C GLY A 425 0.45 -0.99 12.89
N TYR A 426 -0.25 -1.72 13.76
CA TYR A 426 -1.38 -1.20 14.52
C TYR A 426 -0.96 -0.08 15.47
N PHE A 427 0.17 -0.25 16.16
CA PHE A 427 0.76 0.79 17.01
C PHE A 427 1.09 2.05 16.19
N MET A 428 1.80 1.89 15.08
CA MET A 428 2.20 3.00 14.23
C MET A 428 1.00 3.77 13.69
N LYS A 429 -0.04 3.06 13.23
CA LYS A 429 -1.31 3.65 12.77
C LYS A 429 -1.99 4.44 13.89
N THR A 430 -2.11 3.83 15.07
CA THR A 430 -2.76 4.42 16.25
C THR A 430 -2.07 5.72 16.71
N PHE A 431 -0.74 5.80 16.62
CA PHE A 431 0.04 6.95 17.09
C PHE A 431 0.54 7.88 15.98
N GLY A 432 0.07 7.69 14.75
CA GLY A 432 0.39 8.55 13.62
C GLY A 432 1.87 8.51 13.21
N TRP A 433 2.45 7.31 13.24
CA TRP A 433 3.75 7.01 12.63
C TRP A 433 3.57 6.50 11.20
N PRO A 434 4.38 6.99 10.25
CA PRO A 434 4.28 6.55 8.86
C PRO A 434 4.79 5.11 8.72
N ARG A 435 3.90 4.20 8.32
CA ARG A 435 4.18 2.79 7.99
C ARG A 435 4.87 2.58 6.63
N PRO A 436 4.51 3.33 5.55
CA PRO A 436 5.11 3.12 4.22
C PRO A 436 6.65 3.17 4.15
N PRO A 437 7.34 4.06 4.90
CA PRO A 437 8.80 4.11 4.91
C PRO A 437 9.46 2.80 5.36
N ILE A 438 8.83 2.03 6.26
CA ILE A 438 9.37 0.73 6.69
C ILE A 438 9.33 -0.25 5.52
N VAL A 439 8.14 -0.46 4.93
CA VAL A 439 7.96 -1.44 3.85
C VAL A 439 8.84 -1.14 2.66
N ILE A 440 8.91 0.13 2.21
CA ILE A 440 9.78 0.45 1.07
C ILE A 440 11.25 0.19 1.39
N SER A 441 11.67 0.44 2.62
CA SER A 441 13.05 0.21 3.02
C SER A 441 13.38 -1.27 3.16
N VAL A 442 12.42 -2.10 3.59
CA VAL A 442 12.57 -3.56 3.60
C VAL A 442 12.74 -4.09 2.18
N ILE A 443 11.94 -3.60 1.23
CA ILE A 443 12.00 -4.01 -0.18
C ILE A 443 13.28 -3.53 -0.87
N LEU A 444 13.64 -2.26 -0.67
CA LEU A 444 14.81 -1.67 -1.31
C LEU A 444 16.11 -1.97 -0.58
N GLY A 445 16.09 -2.51 0.64
CA GLY A 445 17.29 -2.66 1.46
C GLY A 445 18.37 -3.51 0.79
N GLY A 446 18.02 -4.66 0.23
CA GLY A 446 18.96 -5.49 -0.53
C GLY A 446 19.48 -4.81 -1.79
N ILE A 447 18.63 -4.04 -2.49
CA ILE A 447 19.02 -3.25 -3.67
C ILE A 447 20.01 -2.14 -3.26
N VAL A 448 19.71 -1.42 -2.17
CA VAL A 448 20.56 -0.37 -1.60
C VAL A 448 21.89 -0.96 -1.15
N GLU A 449 21.90 -2.13 -0.49
CA GLU A 449 23.12 -2.80 -0.07
C GLU A 449 23.99 -3.25 -1.25
N LYS A 450 23.39 -3.89 -2.25
CA LYS A 450 24.08 -4.31 -3.48
C LYS A 450 24.75 -3.11 -4.17
N TYR A 451 24.00 -2.05 -4.44
CA TYR A 451 24.55 -0.88 -5.12
C TYR A 451 25.51 -0.07 -4.25
N TYR A 452 25.30 -0.04 -2.92
CA TYR A 452 26.26 0.52 -1.97
C TYR A 452 27.61 -0.22 -2.04
N GLY A 453 27.58 -1.56 -2.00
CA GLY A 453 28.78 -2.39 -2.05
C GLY A 453 29.60 -2.15 -3.32
N ILE A 454 28.93 -2.10 -4.48
CA ILE A 454 29.56 -1.80 -5.77
C ILE A 454 30.09 -0.35 -5.79
N ALA A 455 29.23 0.63 -5.50
CA ALA A 455 29.59 2.05 -5.58
C ALA A 455 30.72 2.42 -4.61
N SER A 456 30.69 1.91 -3.39
CA SER A 456 31.72 2.17 -2.38
C SER A 456 33.07 1.56 -2.78
N LYS A 457 33.10 0.43 -3.47
CA LYS A 457 34.34 -0.19 -3.98
C LYS A 457 34.88 0.53 -5.21
N THR A 458 34.01 1.00 -6.11
CA THR A 458 34.41 1.66 -7.35
C THR A 458 34.79 3.13 -7.18
N PHE A 459 34.02 3.90 -6.40
CA PHE A 459 34.16 5.36 -6.32
C PHE A 459 34.60 5.86 -4.95
N GLY A 460 34.61 5.00 -3.93
CA GLY A 460 34.75 5.44 -2.55
C GLY A 460 33.51 6.20 -2.04
N MET A 461 33.43 6.37 -0.73
CA MET A 461 32.34 7.10 -0.07
C MET A 461 32.71 8.57 0.12
N ILE A 462 33.45 8.87 1.19
CA ILE A 462 34.08 10.16 1.44
C ILE A 462 35.44 9.83 2.04
N SER A 463 36.52 10.35 1.45
CA SER A 463 37.88 10.18 1.96
C SER A 463 38.54 11.54 2.12
N VAL A 464 39.40 11.64 3.14
CA VAL A 464 40.27 12.82 3.28
C VAL A 464 41.40 12.65 2.28
N ASP A 465 41.44 13.53 1.30
CA ASP A 465 42.44 13.53 0.24
C ASP A 465 43.02 14.93 0.11
N SER A 466 44.26 15.08 0.60
CA SER A 466 44.99 16.35 0.59
C SER A 466 45.34 16.84 -0.82
N SER A 467 45.18 16.02 -1.86
CA SER A 467 45.38 16.41 -3.25
C SER A 467 44.19 17.16 -3.86
N LYS A 468 43.00 17.11 -3.22
CA LYS A 468 41.80 17.79 -3.68
C LYS A 468 41.76 19.25 -3.18
N PRO A 469 41.15 20.20 -3.92
CA PRO A 469 41.08 21.62 -3.52
C PRO A 469 40.45 21.88 -2.15
N LEU A 470 39.54 20.98 -1.71
CA LEU A 470 38.86 21.05 -0.42
C LEU A 470 39.46 20.10 0.63
N GLY A 471 40.54 19.36 0.31
CA GLY A 471 41.12 18.33 1.18
C GLY A 471 40.22 17.11 1.40
N ILE A 472 39.06 17.06 0.75
CA ILE A 472 38.03 16.03 0.90
C ILE A 472 37.65 15.55 -0.50
N ASP A 473 37.77 14.24 -0.74
CA ASP A 473 37.14 13.59 -1.88
C ASP A 473 35.74 13.13 -1.47
N PHE A 474 34.73 13.64 -2.18
CA PHE A 474 33.33 13.27 -1.98
C PHE A 474 32.96 11.94 -2.67
N GLY A 475 33.92 11.27 -3.33
CA GLY A 475 33.78 9.93 -3.87
C GLY A 475 32.57 9.80 -4.80
N LEU A 476 31.68 8.85 -4.51
CA LEU A 476 30.44 8.66 -5.28
C LEU A 476 29.54 9.91 -5.33
N PHE A 477 29.59 10.78 -4.32
CA PHE A 477 28.75 11.99 -4.25
C PHE A 477 29.27 13.14 -5.11
N SER A 478 30.50 13.08 -5.62
CA SER A 478 31.02 14.09 -6.54
C SER A 478 30.48 13.96 -7.97
N ARG A 479 29.76 12.85 -8.26
CA ARG A 479 29.21 12.57 -9.59
C ARG A 479 28.04 13.52 -9.90
N ILE A 480 28.08 14.14 -11.07
CA ILE A 480 27.05 15.10 -11.51
C ILE A 480 25.64 14.48 -11.47
N PRO A 481 25.39 13.25 -11.97
CA PRO A 481 24.04 12.66 -11.90
C PRO A 481 23.56 12.46 -10.45
N VAL A 482 24.44 12.06 -9.54
CA VAL A 482 24.13 11.93 -8.10
C VAL A 482 23.72 13.27 -7.50
N LEU A 483 24.47 14.34 -7.79
CA LEU A 483 24.13 15.68 -7.32
C LEU A 483 22.77 16.15 -7.88
N LEU A 484 22.49 15.88 -9.16
CA LEU A 484 21.19 16.20 -9.76
C LEU A 484 20.05 15.43 -9.10
N ILE A 485 20.21 14.13 -8.84
CA ILE A 485 19.22 13.32 -8.15
C ILE A 485 18.93 13.89 -6.75
N ILE A 486 19.97 14.24 -5.99
CA ILE A 486 19.83 14.84 -4.66
C ILE A 486 19.14 16.21 -4.74
N LEU A 487 19.52 17.06 -5.69
CA LEU A 487 18.91 18.37 -5.87
C LEU A 487 17.43 18.26 -6.27
N ILE A 488 17.08 17.34 -7.17
CA ILE A 488 15.70 17.06 -7.55
C ILE A 488 14.92 16.54 -6.34
N ALA A 489 15.50 15.61 -5.56
CA ALA A 489 14.87 15.09 -4.35
C ALA A 489 14.63 16.17 -3.29
N LEU A 490 15.60 17.07 -3.06
CA LEU A 490 15.46 18.18 -2.13
C LEU A 490 14.46 19.22 -2.66
N GLY A 491 14.46 19.47 -3.97
CA GLY A 491 13.50 20.35 -4.64
C GLY A 491 12.07 19.82 -4.55
N THR A 492 11.85 18.54 -4.85
CA THR A 492 10.53 17.89 -4.72
C THR A 492 10.09 17.86 -3.26
N ALA A 493 10.97 17.44 -2.34
CA ALA A 493 10.67 17.46 -0.91
C ALA A 493 10.31 18.86 -0.39
N GLY A 494 11.11 19.87 -0.76
CA GLY A 494 10.89 21.27 -0.39
C GLY A 494 9.58 21.80 -0.96
N TYR A 495 9.29 21.50 -2.23
CA TYR A 495 8.04 21.85 -2.88
C TYR A 495 6.84 21.17 -2.23
N THR A 496 6.93 19.86 -1.93
CA THR A 496 5.87 19.11 -1.24
C THR A 496 5.62 19.67 0.15
N LEU A 497 6.66 19.99 0.93
CA LEU A 497 6.51 20.60 2.26
C LEU A 497 5.91 22.01 2.18
N TRP A 498 6.30 22.80 1.19
CA TRP A 498 5.72 24.12 0.93
C TRP A 498 4.24 24.01 0.54
N MET A 499 3.91 23.08 -0.36
CA MET A 499 2.54 22.85 -0.81
C MET A 499 1.67 22.33 0.33
N GLN A 500 2.13 21.35 1.12
CA GLN A 500 1.41 20.85 2.29
C GLN A 500 1.08 21.98 3.29
N ARG A 501 2.02 22.91 3.51
CA ARG A 501 1.78 24.09 4.34
C ARG A 501 0.71 25.02 3.76
N ASN A 502 0.65 25.16 2.45
CA ASN A 502 -0.29 26.07 1.79
C ASN A 502 -1.69 25.45 1.63
N VAL A 503 -1.77 24.17 1.27
CA VAL A 503 -3.04 23.42 1.20
C VAL A 503 -3.65 23.27 2.60
N GLY A 504 -2.84 23.02 3.63
CA GLY A 504 -3.30 22.97 5.02
C GLY A 504 -3.94 24.28 5.48
N LYS A 505 -3.40 25.44 5.05
CA LYS A 505 -4.03 26.75 5.30
C LYS A 505 -5.36 26.91 4.56
N THR A 506 -5.46 26.40 3.34
CA THR A 506 -6.71 26.43 2.56
C THR A 506 -7.79 25.52 3.16
N GLN A 507 -7.40 24.34 3.66
CA GLN A 507 -8.30 23.43 4.38
C GLN A 507 -8.72 24.00 5.74
N GLU A 508 -7.81 24.64 6.49
CA GLU A 508 -8.17 25.37 7.72
C GLU A 508 -9.11 26.54 7.41
N ALA A 509 -8.88 27.30 6.35
CA ALA A 509 -9.79 28.36 5.91
C ALA A 509 -11.18 27.83 5.54
N GLN A 510 -11.27 26.69 4.84
CA GLN A 510 -12.54 26.05 4.49
C GLN A 510 -13.24 25.37 5.67
N ALA A 511 -12.49 24.78 6.61
CA ALA A 511 -13.01 24.21 7.85
C ALA A 511 -13.51 25.30 8.81
N VAL A 512 -12.85 26.46 8.85
CA VAL A 512 -13.30 27.66 9.58
C VAL A 512 -14.58 28.23 8.95
N GLN A 513 -14.75 28.11 7.64
CA GLN A 513 -15.95 28.57 6.92
C GLN A 513 -17.14 27.61 7.09
N THR A 514 -16.91 26.29 7.18
CA THR A 514 -17.95 25.31 7.54
C THR A 514 -18.27 25.28 9.04
N SER A 515 -17.35 25.75 9.88
CA SER A 515 -17.60 25.94 11.32
C SER A 515 -18.10 27.35 11.67
N SER A 516 -17.98 28.35 10.79
CA SER A 516 -18.67 29.64 10.95
C SER A 516 -20.19 29.48 10.84
N ASP A 517 -20.66 28.52 10.03
CA ASP A 517 -22.09 28.13 9.98
C ASP A 517 -22.56 27.37 11.24
N ARG A 518 -21.63 26.92 12.10
CA ARG A 518 -21.90 26.29 13.41
C ARG A 518 -21.60 27.20 14.62
N LYS A 519 -21.02 28.39 14.43
CA LYS A 519 -20.47 29.26 15.49
C LYS A 519 -21.47 30.18 16.17
N ASN A 520 -22.68 29.68 16.44
CA ASN A 520 -23.56 30.24 17.48
C ASN A 520 -23.61 29.29 18.68
N SER A 521 -22.45 28.85 19.18
CA SER A 521 -22.25 28.39 20.56
C SER A 521 -20.77 28.08 20.77
N GLU A 522 -20.29 28.39 21.98
CA GLU A 522 -18.98 28.07 22.55
C GLU A 522 -17.83 29.06 22.31
N THR A 523 -17.57 29.78 23.41
CA THR A 523 -16.47 30.68 23.74
C THR A 523 -15.08 30.07 23.56
N ASN A 524 -14.20 30.81 22.88
CA ASN A 524 -12.78 30.51 22.74
C ASN A 524 -12.06 30.55 24.10
N MET A 525 -11.63 29.38 24.62
CA MET A 525 -10.58 29.30 25.64
C MET A 525 -9.26 28.93 24.97
N VAL A 526 -8.25 29.80 25.12
CA VAL A 526 -6.86 29.55 24.74
C VAL A 526 -6.26 28.56 25.73
N ALA A 527 -5.81 27.40 25.26
CA ALA A 527 -5.20 26.37 26.12
C ALA A 527 -3.86 26.86 26.73
N PRO A 528 -3.61 26.63 28.04
CA PRO A 528 -2.36 27.03 28.69
C PRO A 528 -1.16 26.21 28.18
N LYS A 529 0.04 26.81 28.22
CA LYS A 529 1.31 26.12 27.88
C LYS A 529 1.51 24.92 28.82
N PRO A 530 1.89 23.73 28.32
CA PRO A 530 2.08 22.55 29.16
C PRO A 530 3.23 22.74 30.17
N SER A 531 2.99 22.30 31.41
CA SER A 531 3.93 22.38 32.53
C SER A 531 5.15 21.46 32.32
N MET A 532 6.26 21.73 33.03
CA MET A 532 7.49 20.93 32.88
C MET A 532 7.25 19.43 33.20
N LYS A 533 6.35 19.09 34.13
CA LYS A 533 5.98 17.69 34.41
C LYS A 533 5.18 17.02 33.29
N GLU A 534 4.30 17.77 32.60
CA GLU A 534 3.57 17.27 31.43
C GLU A 534 4.47 17.09 30.21
N ARG A 535 5.61 17.82 30.15
CA ARG A 535 6.65 17.63 29.11
C ARG A 535 7.45 16.33 29.29
N PHE A 536 7.51 15.78 30.51
CA PHE A 536 8.14 14.50 30.83
C PHE A 536 7.15 13.35 30.97
N ALA A 537 5.85 13.58 30.75
CA ALA A 537 4.88 12.51 30.72
C ALA A 537 5.22 11.54 29.58
N ILE A 538 5.26 10.24 29.89
CA ILE A 538 5.48 9.18 28.91
C ILE A 538 4.31 9.18 27.94
N THR A 539 4.46 9.91 26.83
CA THR A 539 3.53 9.82 25.72
C THR A 539 3.78 8.50 24.99
N PRO A 540 2.75 7.83 24.45
CA PRO A 540 2.96 6.62 23.65
C PRO A 540 3.92 6.85 22.46
N SER A 541 3.94 8.06 21.89
CA SER A 541 4.95 8.46 20.92
C SER A 541 6.38 8.47 21.49
N GLY A 542 6.56 8.91 22.74
CA GLY A 542 7.85 8.88 23.44
C GLY A 542 8.36 7.46 23.70
N VAL A 543 7.46 6.53 24.05
CA VAL A 543 7.81 5.10 24.20
C VAL A 543 8.37 4.54 22.89
N PHE A 544 7.69 4.80 21.78
CA PHE A 544 8.14 4.32 20.48
C PHE A 544 9.52 4.86 20.09
N ILE A 545 9.78 6.14 20.35
CA ILE A 545 11.08 6.75 20.09
C ILE A 545 12.15 6.10 20.96
N GLY A 546 11.84 5.83 22.23
CA GLY A 546 12.72 5.08 23.12
C GLY A 546 13.04 3.69 22.58
N LEU A 547 12.04 2.94 22.12
CA LEU A 547 12.23 1.63 21.48
C LEU A 547 13.08 1.72 20.21
N MET A 548 12.87 2.73 19.36
CA MET A 548 13.71 2.96 18.18
C MET A 548 15.16 3.31 18.57
N ALA A 549 15.35 4.15 19.59
CA ALA A 549 16.69 4.49 20.07
C ALA A 549 17.41 3.24 20.58
N ILE A 550 16.72 2.38 21.33
CA ILE A 550 17.24 1.10 21.81
C ILE A 550 17.58 0.20 20.61
N ALA A 551 16.70 0.05 19.63
CA ALA A 551 16.94 -0.77 18.45
C ALA A 551 18.18 -0.30 17.67
N PHE A 552 18.30 1.01 17.42
CA PHE A 552 19.46 1.57 16.73
C PHE A 552 20.75 1.46 17.54
N ALA A 553 20.70 1.74 18.85
CA ALA A 553 21.86 1.62 19.73
C ALA A 553 22.32 0.17 19.86
N PHE A 554 21.37 -0.77 20.00
CA PHE A 554 21.65 -2.20 20.05
C PHE A 554 22.29 -2.68 18.74
N SER A 555 21.71 -2.32 17.59
CA SER A 555 22.29 -2.71 16.30
C SER A 555 23.67 -2.09 16.06
N LEU A 556 23.87 -0.83 16.43
CA LEU A 556 25.18 -0.19 16.36
C LEU A 556 26.20 -0.93 17.24
N TYR A 557 25.81 -1.29 18.47
CA TYR A 557 26.64 -2.10 19.36
C TYR A 557 26.98 -3.47 18.75
N SER A 558 25.98 -4.20 18.23
CA SER A 558 26.20 -5.49 17.56
C SER A 558 27.12 -5.37 16.34
N SER A 559 27.06 -4.25 15.61
CA SER A 559 27.86 -4.05 14.39
C SER A 559 29.37 -4.01 14.62
N TYR A 560 29.83 -3.76 15.85
CA TYR A 560 31.25 -3.82 16.18
C TYR A 560 31.80 -5.24 16.24
N SER A 561 30.93 -6.25 16.35
CA SER A 561 31.33 -7.66 16.32
C SER A 561 31.46 -8.23 14.89
N TRP A 562 30.99 -7.49 13.89
CA TRP A 562 31.01 -7.92 12.48
C TRP A 562 32.28 -7.45 11.78
N THR A 563 32.57 -8.04 10.62
CA THR A 563 33.67 -7.59 9.75
C THR A 563 33.42 -6.15 9.28
N GLU A 564 34.49 -5.42 8.96
CA GLU A 564 34.36 -4.02 8.52
C GLU A 564 33.49 -3.87 7.26
N GLU A 565 33.56 -4.81 6.31
CA GLU A 565 32.67 -4.77 5.14
C GLU A 565 31.20 -4.98 5.53
N ALA A 566 30.91 -5.97 6.39
CA ALA A 566 29.56 -6.27 6.83
C ALA A 566 28.95 -5.19 7.74
N ALA A 567 29.80 -4.46 8.48
CA ALA A 567 29.34 -3.48 9.46
C ALA A 567 29.07 -2.09 8.87
N LYS A 568 29.69 -1.73 7.74
CA LYS A 568 29.69 -0.36 7.20
C LYS A 568 28.29 0.21 7.00
N LEU A 569 27.45 -0.46 6.22
CA LEU A 569 26.10 0.03 5.90
C LEU A 569 25.18 0.06 7.15
N PRO A 570 25.11 -1.02 7.98
CA PRO A 570 24.39 -0.96 9.25
C PRO A 570 24.85 0.17 10.18
N LYS A 571 26.15 0.43 10.30
CA LYS A 571 26.71 1.53 11.10
C LYS A 571 26.20 2.89 10.60
N ILE A 572 26.17 3.12 9.29
CA ILE A 572 25.67 4.36 8.69
C ILE A 572 24.17 4.55 9.00
N ILE A 573 23.37 3.50 8.80
CA ILE A 573 21.91 3.54 9.00
C ILE A 573 21.58 3.79 10.48
N THR A 574 22.20 3.03 11.39
CA THR A 574 21.95 3.13 12.84
C THR A 574 22.43 4.46 13.42
N SER A 575 23.60 4.95 13.00
CA SER A 575 24.12 6.25 13.42
C SER A 575 23.20 7.38 12.94
N THR A 576 22.75 7.31 11.68
CA THR A 576 21.77 8.27 11.14
C THR A 576 20.45 8.21 11.92
N GLY A 577 19.96 7.01 12.22
CA GLY A 577 18.77 6.80 13.04
C GLY A 577 18.90 7.42 14.44
N LEU A 578 20.03 7.24 15.11
CA LEU A 578 20.30 7.84 16.43
C LEU A 578 20.38 9.38 16.37
N VAL A 579 21.00 9.93 15.33
CA VAL A 579 21.02 11.38 15.11
C VAL A 579 19.61 11.92 14.91
N LEU A 580 18.77 11.23 14.13
CA LEU A 580 17.36 11.62 13.94
C LEU A 580 16.55 11.53 15.24
N VAL A 581 16.80 10.51 16.08
CA VAL A 581 16.22 10.41 17.42
C VAL A 581 16.64 11.61 18.29
N ALA A 582 17.92 11.95 18.31
CA ALA A 582 18.45 13.09 19.07
C ALA A 582 17.82 14.41 18.59
N ILE A 583 17.73 14.63 17.27
CA ILE A 583 17.07 15.80 16.67
C ILE A 583 15.60 15.85 17.05
N TYR A 584 14.90 14.70 17.04
CA TYR A 584 13.50 14.63 17.43
C TYR A 584 13.29 15.05 18.89
N ILE A 585 14.09 14.47 19.79
CA ILE A 585 14.03 14.75 21.23
C ILE A 585 14.37 16.23 21.49
N ALA A 586 15.47 16.73 20.91
CA ALA A 586 15.88 18.12 21.04
C ALA A 586 14.78 19.09 20.55
N ARG A 587 14.19 18.82 19.38
CA ARG A 587 13.09 19.63 18.84
C ARG A 587 11.87 19.60 19.76
N HIS A 588 11.53 18.45 20.34
CA HIS A 588 10.38 18.32 21.23
C HIS A 588 10.59 19.05 22.57
N LEU A 589 11.83 19.03 23.09
CA LEU A 589 12.21 19.77 24.30
C LEU A 589 12.26 21.29 24.08
N LEU A 590 12.84 21.73 22.96
CA LEU A 590 13.03 23.15 22.63
C LEU A 590 11.74 23.84 22.15
N PHE A 591 10.90 23.11 21.41
CA PHE A 591 9.64 23.63 20.84
C PHE A 591 8.46 22.72 21.19
N PRO A 592 7.97 22.75 22.44
CA PRO A 592 6.79 21.99 22.84
C PRO A 592 5.60 22.43 21.99
N SER A 593 5.01 21.51 21.23
CA SER A 593 3.82 21.81 20.44
C SER A 593 2.66 22.13 21.38
N THR A 594 2.23 23.39 21.42
CA THR A 594 1.01 23.84 22.13
C THR A 594 -0.27 23.50 21.37
N SER A 595 -0.16 23.11 20.11
CA SER A 595 -1.31 22.70 19.33
C SER A 595 -1.56 21.21 19.57
N LYS A 596 -2.77 20.88 20.05
CA LYS A 596 -3.45 19.64 19.66
C LYS A 596 -3.63 19.68 18.14
N ARG A 597 -2.53 19.64 17.36
CA ARG A 597 -2.61 19.22 15.97
C ARG A 597 -3.12 17.81 16.09
N LYS A 598 -4.41 17.62 15.79
CA LYS A 598 -4.92 16.34 15.29
C LYS A 598 -3.94 15.97 14.21
N ILE A 599 -2.96 15.13 14.57
CA ILE A 599 -2.13 14.42 13.62
C ILE A 599 -3.15 13.85 12.64
N LEU A 600 -2.97 14.18 11.36
CA LEU A 600 -3.86 13.83 10.24
C LEU A 600 -4.72 12.62 10.62
N ASP A 601 -6.04 12.77 10.55
CA ASP A 601 -7.01 11.74 10.88
C ASP A 601 -6.76 10.51 9.98
N ILE A 602 -5.84 9.63 10.40
CA ILE A 602 -5.51 8.38 9.71
C ILE A 602 -6.65 7.44 10.06
N GLY A 603 -7.73 7.55 9.31
CA GLY A 603 -8.68 6.46 9.06
C GLY A 603 -9.42 5.87 10.25
N ARG A 604 -9.24 6.36 11.48
CA ARG A 604 -10.17 6.04 12.56
C ARG A 604 -11.45 6.80 12.27
N THR A 605 -12.48 6.07 11.85
CA THR A 605 -13.85 6.56 12.03
C THR A 605 -13.97 6.90 13.51
N VAL A 606 -14.01 8.19 13.82
CA VAL A 606 -14.20 8.70 15.18
C VAL A 606 -15.56 8.20 15.63
N THR A 607 -15.59 7.01 16.23
CA THR A 607 -16.71 6.59 17.04
C THR A 607 -16.64 7.43 18.31
N ASN A 608 -17.76 7.98 18.75
CA ASN A 608 -17.87 8.67 20.05
C ASN A 608 -17.75 7.68 21.24
N ASP A 609 -17.11 6.53 21.01
CA ASP A 609 -17.00 5.43 21.97
C ASP A 609 -15.94 5.77 23.03
N SER A 610 -16.20 5.38 24.28
CA SER A 610 -15.22 5.54 25.37
C SER A 610 -13.93 4.77 25.08
N ALA A 611 -12.79 5.28 25.57
CA ALA A 611 -11.49 4.64 25.36
C ALA A 611 -11.46 3.16 25.80
N LEU A 612 -12.19 2.82 26.86
CA LEU A 612 -12.30 1.45 27.36
C LEU A 612 -12.98 0.51 26.35
N VAL A 613 -14.06 0.96 25.70
CA VAL A 613 -14.75 0.18 24.65
C VAL A 613 -13.83 -0.06 23.45
N LEU A 614 -13.05 0.95 23.07
CA LEU A 614 -12.06 0.85 21.99
C LEU A 614 -10.98 -0.19 22.31
N TRP A 615 -10.46 -0.18 23.54
CA TRP A 615 -9.49 -1.17 24.00
C TRP A 615 -10.06 -2.59 24.01
N ILE A 616 -11.28 -2.78 24.52
CA ILE A 616 -11.94 -4.10 24.49
C ILE A 616 -12.06 -4.61 23.05
N ARG A 617 -12.53 -3.78 22.10
CA ARG A 617 -12.65 -4.21 20.69
C ARG A 617 -11.29 -4.56 20.08
N THR A 618 -10.25 -3.80 20.42
CA THR A 618 -8.88 -4.02 19.97
C THR A 618 -8.32 -5.35 20.50
N PHE A 619 -8.42 -5.59 21.81
CA PHE A 619 -7.99 -6.85 22.42
C PHE A 619 -8.78 -8.04 21.88
N LYS A 620 -10.06 -7.85 21.59
CA LYS A 620 -10.89 -8.88 20.98
C LYS A 620 -10.41 -9.23 19.57
N ALA A 621 -10.13 -8.24 18.73
CA ALA A 621 -9.61 -8.43 17.37
C ALA A 621 -8.24 -9.11 17.38
N LEU A 622 -7.31 -8.63 18.22
CA LEU A 622 -5.98 -9.22 18.37
C LEU A 622 -6.06 -10.65 18.93
N GLY A 623 -6.89 -10.88 19.94
CA GLY A 623 -7.14 -12.19 20.52
C GLY A 623 -7.69 -13.20 19.51
N THR A 624 -8.55 -12.78 18.58
CA THR A 624 -9.05 -13.65 17.51
C THR A 624 -7.95 -14.05 16.52
N THR A 625 -7.05 -13.13 16.15
CA THR A 625 -5.94 -13.43 15.24
C THR A 625 -4.90 -14.33 15.92
N VAL A 626 -4.56 -14.06 17.17
CA VAL A 626 -3.66 -14.92 17.98
C VAL A 626 -4.29 -16.31 18.16
N GLY A 627 -5.59 -16.37 18.45
CA GLY A 627 -6.32 -17.63 18.58
C GLY A 627 -6.32 -18.46 17.30
N LEU A 628 -6.46 -17.83 16.12
CA LEU A 628 -6.33 -18.50 14.83
C LEU A 628 -4.94 -19.10 14.64
N ILE A 629 -3.88 -18.33 14.90
CA ILE A 629 -2.50 -18.79 14.69
C ILE A 629 -2.13 -19.90 15.67
N PHE A 630 -2.58 -19.79 16.92
CA PHE A 630 -2.43 -20.86 17.90
C PHE A 630 -3.21 -22.12 17.49
N ALA A 631 -4.42 -21.98 16.95
CA ALA A 631 -5.17 -23.10 16.41
C ALA A 631 -4.44 -23.75 15.21
N ILE A 632 -3.89 -22.95 14.29
CA ILE A 632 -3.10 -23.47 13.16
C ILE A 632 -1.91 -24.31 13.67
N TYR A 633 -1.19 -23.81 14.67
CA TYR A 633 -0.08 -24.55 15.29
C TYR A 633 -0.54 -25.87 15.95
N LEU A 634 -1.69 -25.85 16.62
CA LEU A 634 -2.20 -27.03 17.36
C LEU A 634 -2.81 -28.10 16.46
N ILE A 635 -3.71 -27.72 15.55
CA ILE A 635 -4.59 -28.63 14.80
C ILE A 635 -4.43 -28.52 13.27
N GLY A 636 -3.46 -27.74 12.78
CA GLY A 636 -3.17 -27.59 11.35
C GLY A 636 -4.10 -26.61 10.61
N PHE A 637 -3.70 -26.21 9.41
CA PHE A 637 -4.43 -25.23 8.59
C PHE A 637 -5.81 -25.73 8.16
N GLN A 638 -5.88 -27.00 7.75
CA GLN A 638 -7.06 -27.65 7.19
C GLN A 638 -8.24 -27.66 8.15
N ILE A 639 -7.98 -27.75 9.46
CA ILE A 639 -9.01 -27.75 10.50
C ILE A 639 -9.15 -26.37 11.11
N ALA A 640 -8.05 -25.68 11.41
CA ALA A 640 -8.07 -24.40 12.12
C ALA A 640 -8.78 -23.30 11.32
N VAL A 641 -8.47 -23.14 10.04
CA VAL A 641 -9.01 -22.01 9.23
C VAL A 641 -10.53 -22.15 9.01
N PRO A 642 -11.07 -23.30 8.54
CA PRO A 642 -12.52 -23.47 8.40
C PRO A 642 -13.25 -23.30 9.74
N THR A 643 -12.73 -23.89 10.82
CA THR A 643 -13.32 -23.80 12.16
C THR A 643 -13.33 -22.37 12.66
N TYR A 644 -12.23 -21.64 12.48
CA TYR A 644 -12.15 -20.22 12.83
C TYR A 644 -13.17 -19.39 12.07
N VAL A 645 -13.29 -19.56 10.74
CA VAL A 645 -14.26 -18.84 9.92
C VAL A 645 -15.69 -19.13 10.39
N PHE A 646 -16.02 -20.40 10.64
CA PHE A 646 -17.34 -20.80 11.16
C PHE A 646 -17.65 -20.11 12.51
N LEU A 647 -16.74 -20.27 13.48
CA LEU A 647 -16.93 -19.73 14.83
C LEU A 647 -16.99 -18.20 14.82
N PHE A 648 -16.13 -17.55 14.04
CA PHE A 648 -16.11 -16.10 13.95
C PHE A 648 -17.42 -15.57 13.35
N LEU A 649 -17.88 -16.13 12.22
CA LEU A 649 -19.12 -15.72 11.58
C LEU A 649 -20.34 -15.96 12.49
N LYS A 650 -20.32 -17.03 13.28
CA LYS A 650 -21.41 -17.36 14.20
C LYS A 650 -21.44 -16.45 15.42
N LEU A 651 -20.29 -16.27 16.08
CA LEU A 651 -20.18 -15.54 17.35
C LEU A 651 -20.14 -14.02 17.16
N PHE A 652 -19.48 -13.54 16.10
CA PHE A 652 -19.21 -12.11 15.87
C PHE A 652 -19.99 -11.56 14.68
N GLY A 653 -20.09 -12.34 13.59
CA GLY A 653 -20.88 -11.97 12.41
C GLY A 653 -22.39 -12.07 12.64
N LYS A 654 -22.84 -12.79 13.68
CA LYS A 654 -24.26 -13.13 13.95
C LYS A 654 -24.96 -13.71 12.71
N VAL A 655 -24.21 -14.40 11.87
CA VAL A 655 -24.69 -14.98 10.62
C VAL A 655 -25.48 -16.26 10.92
N ARG A 656 -26.46 -16.61 10.08
CA ARG A 656 -27.17 -17.90 10.16
C ARG A 656 -26.16 -19.05 10.08
N TRP A 657 -26.37 -20.10 10.88
CA TRP A 657 -25.40 -21.19 11.04
C TRP A 657 -25.07 -21.90 9.72
N TRP A 658 -26.05 -22.07 8.84
CA TRP A 658 -25.85 -22.70 7.54
C TRP A 658 -25.03 -21.84 6.57
N VAL A 659 -25.13 -20.50 6.64
CA VAL A 659 -24.27 -19.61 5.84
C VAL A 659 -22.84 -19.63 6.37
N ALA A 660 -22.66 -19.66 7.70
CA ALA A 660 -21.34 -19.84 8.30
C ALA A 660 -20.73 -21.19 7.90
N LEU A 661 -21.55 -22.24 7.84
CA LEU A 661 -21.14 -23.57 7.39
C LEU A 661 -20.74 -23.56 5.91
N LEU A 662 -21.48 -22.87 5.03
CA LEU A 662 -21.11 -22.73 3.62
C LEU A 662 -19.75 -22.07 3.45
N TRP A 663 -19.45 -21.01 4.20
CA TRP A 663 -18.12 -20.38 4.18
C TRP A 663 -17.04 -21.31 4.73
N SER A 664 -17.32 -22.04 5.81
CA SER A 664 -16.41 -23.05 6.33
C SER A 664 -16.09 -24.14 5.30
N ILE A 665 -17.11 -24.66 4.62
CA ILE A 665 -16.96 -25.65 3.55
C ILE A 665 -16.19 -25.05 2.38
N PHE A 666 -16.47 -23.80 2.00
CA PHE A 666 -15.70 -23.10 0.97
C PHE A 666 -14.21 -23.04 1.32
N PHE A 667 -13.84 -22.69 2.55
CA PHE A 667 -12.44 -22.70 2.98
C PHE A 667 -11.82 -24.10 2.98
N LEU A 668 -12.59 -25.11 3.38
CA LEU A 668 -12.13 -26.50 3.32
C LEU A 668 -11.87 -26.92 1.86
N VAL A 669 -12.79 -26.61 0.95
CA VAL A 669 -12.62 -26.86 -0.50
C VAL A 669 -11.49 -26.03 -1.08
N LEU A 670 -11.27 -24.81 -0.61
CA LEU A 670 -10.15 -23.98 -1.06
C LEU A 670 -8.81 -24.57 -0.61
N ILE A 671 -8.67 -24.90 0.67
CA ILE A 671 -7.45 -25.48 1.24
C ILE A 671 -7.16 -26.85 0.61
N TYR A 672 -8.13 -27.75 0.62
CA TYR A 672 -7.92 -29.08 0.08
C TYR A 672 -7.94 -29.09 -1.45
N GLY A 673 -8.99 -28.55 -2.06
CA GLY A 673 -9.19 -28.63 -3.51
C GLY A 673 -8.19 -27.82 -4.34
N PHE A 674 -7.78 -26.63 -3.88
CA PHE A 674 -6.85 -25.80 -4.62
C PHE A 674 -5.42 -25.95 -4.09
N PHE A 675 -5.21 -25.84 -2.78
CA PHE A 675 -3.86 -25.84 -2.25
C PHE A 675 -3.24 -27.23 -2.12
N ASP A 676 -3.99 -28.26 -1.71
CA ASP A 676 -3.47 -29.64 -1.73
C ASP A 676 -3.43 -30.20 -3.15
N LEU A 677 -4.57 -30.22 -3.84
CA LEU A 677 -4.66 -30.96 -5.11
C LEU A 677 -4.07 -30.25 -6.33
N VAL A 678 -4.00 -28.90 -6.33
CA VAL A 678 -3.49 -28.15 -7.51
C VAL A 678 -2.09 -27.62 -7.24
N ILE A 679 -1.88 -26.96 -6.10
CA ILE A 679 -0.59 -26.31 -5.78
C ILE A 679 0.39 -27.25 -5.08
N HIS A 680 -0.10 -28.30 -4.40
CA HIS A 680 0.71 -29.27 -3.64
C HIS A 680 1.54 -28.57 -2.54
N ILE A 681 0.87 -27.72 -1.74
CA ILE A 681 1.51 -27.05 -0.59
C ILE A 681 1.93 -28.09 0.47
N ALA A 682 3.15 -27.94 0.99
CA ALA A 682 3.58 -28.63 2.19
C ALA A 682 3.02 -27.93 3.43
N TRP A 683 2.06 -28.56 4.10
CA TRP A 683 1.50 -28.03 5.36
C TRP A 683 2.33 -28.41 6.58
N ILE A 684 2.18 -27.61 7.63
CA ILE A 684 2.74 -27.91 8.94
C ILE A 684 2.04 -29.10 9.58
N ASP A 685 2.85 -29.96 10.19
CA ASP A 685 2.39 -31.02 11.07
C ASP A 685 1.83 -30.43 12.37
N PRO A 686 0.55 -30.70 12.69
CA PRO A 686 -0.07 -30.19 13.89
C PRO A 686 0.67 -30.63 15.16
N ALA A 687 0.89 -29.73 16.11
CA ALA A 687 1.56 -30.08 17.36
C ALA A 687 0.83 -31.19 18.14
N LEU A 688 -0.51 -31.26 18.01
CA LEU A 688 -1.32 -32.31 18.63
C LEU A 688 -1.23 -33.66 17.95
N GLU A 689 -0.58 -33.81 16.80
CA GLU A 689 -0.43 -35.10 16.10
C GLU A 689 0.25 -36.16 16.98
N ASN A 690 1.22 -35.73 17.80
CA ASN A 690 1.92 -36.62 18.74
C ASN A 690 1.03 -37.09 19.91
N VAL A 691 -0.15 -36.48 20.10
CA VAL A 691 -1.06 -36.75 21.22
C VAL A 691 -2.37 -37.38 20.73
N PHE A 692 -2.91 -36.88 19.62
CA PHE A 692 -4.09 -37.38 18.95
C PHE A 692 -3.77 -37.53 17.46
N PRO A 693 -3.68 -38.76 16.93
CA PRO A 693 -3.40 -38.96 15.52
C PRO A 693 -4.54 -38.37 14.69
N ILE A 694 -4.23 -37.35 13.91
CA ILE A 694 -5.13 -36.75 12.94
C ILE A 694 -5.08 -37.62 11.67
N PRO A 695 -6.21 -37.99 11.05
CA PRO A 695 -6.23 -38.73 9.79
C PRO A 695 -5.45 -38.01 8.67
N ASP A 696 -4.68 -38.74 7.86
CA ASP A 696 -3.80 -38.17 6.82
C ASP A 696 -4.56 -37.41 5.71
N VAL A 697 -5.82 -37.78 5.45
CA VAL A 697 -6.74 -37.01 4.58
C VAL A 697 -7.01 -35.61 5.12
N LEU A 698 -7.15 -35.47 6.44
CA LEU A 698 -7.33 -34.16 7.07
C LEU A 698 -6.03 -33.36 7.15
N LYS A 699 -4.89 -33.99 6.84
CA LYS A 699 -3.57 -33.35 6.69
C LYS A 699 -3.22 -32.98 5.25
N GLY A 700 -4.07 -33.32 4.27
CA GLY A 700 -3.76 -33.12 2.84
C GLY A 700 -2.66 -34.04 2.30
N ARG A 701 -2.35 -35.14 2.99
CA ARG A 701 -1.28 -36.09 2.63
C ARG A 701 -1.74 -37.22 1.71
N GLU A 702 -3.03 -37.53 1.70
CA GLU A 702 -3.65 -38.53 0.82
C GLU A 702 -4.92 -37.97 0.18
N THR A 703 -5.21 -38.39 -1.05
CA THR A 703 -6.47 -38.03 -1.71
C THR A 703 -7.64 -38.82 -1.08
N ILE A 704 -8.84 -38.22 -1.01
CA ILE A 704 -10.08 -38.91 -0.57
C ILE A 704 -10.27 -40.26 -1.29
N THR A 705 -9.83 -40.36 -2.53
CA THR A 705 -9.86 -41.60 -3.33
C THR A 705 -8.99 -42.72 -2.75
N GLU A 706 -7.82 -42.38 -2.18
CA GLU A 706 -6.92 -43.34 -1.51
C GLU A 706 -7.46 -43.74 -0.12
N PHE A 707 -8.13 -42.82 0.58
CA PHE A 707 -8.76 -43.11 1.86
C PHE A 707 -9.93 -44.08 1.79
N PHE A 708 -10.68 -44.09 0.67
CA PHE A 708 -11.74 -45.06 0.42
C PHE A 708 -11.24 -46.38 -0.20
N GLN A 709 -9.91 -46.52 -0.42
CA GLN A 709 -9.29 -47.79 -0.83
C GLN A 709 -8.77 -48.63 0.35
N TYR A 710 -8.74 -48.07 1.56
CA TYR A 710 -8.58 -48.79 2.83
C TYR A 710 -9.93 -48.94 3.53
#